data_AF-A0AAU8KIY8-F1
#
_entry.id   AF-A0AAU8KIY8-F1
#
_cell.length_a   1.000
_cell.length_b   1.000
_cell.length_c   1.000
_cell.angle_alpha   90.00
_cell.angle_beta   90.00
_cell.angle_gamma   90.00
#
_symmetry.space_group_name_H-M   'P 1'
#
loop_
_entity.id
_entity.type
_entity.pdbx_description
1 polymer ?
#
loop_
_entity_poly.entity_id
_entity_poly.type
_entity_poly.pdbx_seq_one_letter_code
_entity_poly.pdbx_strand_id
1 'polypeptide(L)'
;MVVLVGLNTNRPAGQQSDLSRIKAWWRTLGGDRFAVLPPPTRGRYTQSDGHEDAAEMFATRGIATDTSFAYWHWQSHDAFARSGELTGALYLHWGGDHATVAAGLGDGPPGYRILNGGPRGAFQLDRVTVVDADGLPDPEDDAGVRQFLARVEEPRHRTARSSEYDPLTAAEERWLHDRLSGPVDLDAAVRFAAPLEHRRALTPDETARLLPAWRGTYAGRLTAWRGWRSVLPALLRQEHPEVWEVAAELGAQAAYALAEHPSPRSLELLRAWALTGDDGAVRGWFRAHHALREPDPVRAAAALSEELTAHAAPETAQTGLLRALREAVTDEPDTRRSPAEAFFPLLLATIRCATDDRLPRPLRVAAATAAADTAGRVREAAGRLTDAAEAADALAAVERYETARDDLLAGTGPDLTGYEGGLGDIYHRYRTLSPADVRWLRDRLADPSTGVQGIAFCLELLHAHGEAAEADLVALLPRWKKELTKQYRTTYTEWRHPLVTLTCLAQDLGHPAAEAMLAWWAKPKPLWKEPVRLLTHLGAPTEEKAAELWEFVVSGGHDTGHLMTWVLLRARLDGTHPLHVAEKLIDEPGIRAYVLHRVLIGVADPAQPLWHYAIDPRSHSWWHRAQEVADDERLSAAARAIGLKAAREHYVTRYPDQVRPALAEGEVKTAHAWLEARADRTAAD
;
A
#
# COMPACT_ATOMS: atom_id res chain seq x y z
N MET A 1 12.29 35.80 -25.67
CA MET A 1 11.08 36.07 -26.46
C MET A 1 10.48 34.71 -26.80
N VAL A 2 9.57 34.25 -25.94
CA VAL A 2 9.00 32.89 -25.98
C VAL A 2 7.74 32.97 -26.83
N VAL A 3 7.74 32.28 -27.96
CA VAL A 3 6.56 32.13 -28.82
C VAL A 3 5.65 31.10 -28.16
N LEU A 4 4.58 31.59 -27.53
CA LEU A 4 3.40 30.80 -27.18
C LEU A 4 2.73 30.36 -28.48
N VAL A 5 2.94 29.10 -28.87
CA VAL A 5 2.20 28.47 -29.96
C VAL A 5 0.75 28.29 -29.49
N GLY A 6 -0.17 28.88 -30.26
CA GLY A 6 -1.58 29.07 -29.91
C GLY A 6 -2.34 27.76 -29.74
N LEU A 7 -3.00 27.65 -28.59
CA LEU A 7 -4.18 26.80 -28.41
C LEU A 7 -5.30 27.42 -29.25
N ASN A 8 -5.63 26.79 -30.39
CA ASN A 8 -6.81 27.14 -31.17
C ASN A 8 -8.06 26.90 -30.34
N THR A 9 -8.52 27.94 -29.66
CA THR A 9 -9.84 28.00 -29.02
C THR A 9 -10.87 28.42 -30.06
N ASN A 10 -11.16 27.53 -31.01
CA ASN A 10 -12.30 27.72 -31.91
C ASN A 10 -13.60 27.35 -31.18
N ARG A 11 -13.99 28.16 -30.20
CA ARG A 11 -15.37 28.18 -29.71
C ARG A 11 -16.05 29.42 -30.26
N PRO A 12 -17.10 29.30 -31.10
CA PRO A 12 -17.95 30.43 -31.43
C PRO A 12 -18.50 31.04 -30.14
N ALA A 13 -18.47 32.37 -30.01
CA ALA A 13 -19.02 33.06 -28.87
C ALA A 13 -20.50 32.67 -28.69
N GLY A 14 -20.83 32.00 -27.58
CA GLY A 14 -22.22 31.63 -27.22
C GLY A 14 -22.50 30.14 -26.99
N GLN A 15 -21.55 29.22 -27.24
CA GLN A 15 -21.77 27.79 -26.99
C GLN A 15 -21.51 27.42 -25.52
N GLN A 16 -22.50 26.86 -24.82
CA GLN A 16 -22.37 26.41 -23.42
C GLN A 16 -21.35 25.26 -23.31
N SER A 17 -20.54 25.25 -22.23
CA SER A 17 -19.61 24.14 -21.94
C SER A 17 -20.35 22.85 -21.58
N ASP A 18 -19.72 21.69 -21.74
CA ASP A 18 -20.33 20.41 -21.34
C ASP A 18 -20.70 20.42 -19.86
N LEU A 19 -19.81 20.96 -19.02
CA LEU A 19 -20.09 21.12 -17.60
C LEU A 19 -21.36 21.97 -17.37
N SER A 20 -21.57 23.02 -18.17
CA SER A 20 -22.77 23.86 -18.05
C SER A 20 -24.03 23.12 -18.49
N ARG A 21 -23.97 22.35 -19.59
CA ARG A 21 -25.07 21.53 -20.09
C ARG A 21 -25.44 20.41 -19.11
N ILE A 22 -24.43 19.69 -18.61
CA ILE A 22 -24.60 18.62 -17.63
C ILE A 22 -25.15 19.21 -16.32
N LYS A 23 -24.64 20.35 -15.83
CA LYS A 23 -25.23 21.02 -14.66
C LYS A 23 -26.66 21.50 -14.90
N ALA A 24 -27.01 21.93 -16.11
CA ALA A 24 -28.37 22.35 -16.42
C ALA A 24 -29.33 21.16 -16.37
N TRP A 25 -28.97 20.04 -17.01
CA TRP A 25 -29.71 18.77 -16.91
C TRP A 25 -29.75 18.24 -15.47
N TRP A 26 -28.65 18.27 -14.74
CA TRP A 26 -28.60 17.78 -13.36
C TRP A 26 -29.61 18.50 -12.45
N ARG A 27 -29.83 19.80 -12.69
CA ARG A 27 -30.84 20.58 -11.94
C ARG A 27 -32.29 20.23 -12.29
N THR A 28 -32.53 19.56 -13.41
CA THR A 28 -33.89 19.12 -13.79
C THR A 28 -34.24 17.77 -13.16
N LEU A 29 -33.28 17.10 -12.52
CA LEU A 29 -33.49 15.80 -11.89
C LEU A 29 -34.07 15.96 -10.47
N GLY A 30 -34.91 15.01 -10.08
CA GLY A 30 -35.54 14.93 -8.75
C GLY A 30 -37.00 14.46 -8.82
N GLY A 31 -37.48 13.83 -7.75
CA GLY A 31 -38.86 13.35 -7.63
C GLY A 31 -39.16 12.75 -6.25
N ASP A 32 -40.37 12.20 -6.08
CA ASP A 32 -40.93 11.81 -4.77
C ASP A 32 -40.12 10.74 -4.00
N ARG A 33 -39.23 9.99 -4.68
CA ARG A 33 -38.31 9.00 -4.07
C ARG A 33 -36.87 9.06 -4.58
N PHE A 34 -36.53 10.13 -5.31
CA PHE A 34 -35.22 10.30 -5.92
C PHE A 34 -34.73 11.73 -5.76
N ALA A 35 -33.54 11.90 -5.20
CA ALA A 35 -32.90 13.19 -5.04
C ALA A 35 -31.54 13.24 -5.74
N VAL A 36 -31.10 14.44 -6.12
CA VAL A 36 -29.73 14.65 -6.59
C VAL A 36 -29.02 15.66 -5.71
N LEU A 37 -27.78 15.35 -5.33
CA LEU A 37 -26.95 16.31 -4.62
C LEU A 37 -26.51 17.43 -5.55
N PRO A 38 -26.33 18.67 -5.07
CA PRO A 38 -25.75 19.72 -5.89
C PRO A 38 -24.35 19.29 -6.40
N PRO A 39 -23.92 19.80 -7.58
CA PRO A 39 -22.56 19.58 -8.07
C PRO A 39 -21.51 19.89 -6.99
N PRO A 40 -20.41 19.12 -6.92
CA PRO A 40 -19.48 19.19 -5.80
C PRO A 40 -18.81 20.56 -5.70
N THR A 41 -18.61 21.02 -4.47
CA THR A 41 -17.62 22.03 -4.11
C THR A 41 -16.31 21.33 -3.71
N ARG A 42 -15.23 22.08 -3.45
CA ARG A 42 -13.96 21.49 -2.97
C ARG A 42 -14.06 20.74 -1.63
N GLY A 43 -15.20 20.82 -0.93
CA GLY A 43 -15.46 20.10 0.32
C GLY A 43 -15.89 18.63 0.16
N ARG A 44 -16.49 18.23 -0.98
CA ARG A 44 -16.88 16.84 -1.26
C ARG A 44 -15.81 16.15 -2.10
N TYR A 45 -14.78 15.61 -1.45
CA TYR A 45 -13.61 15.06 -2.14
C TYR A 45 -13.77 13.57 -2.47
N THR A 46 -14.36 12.79 -1.56
CA THR A 46 -14.46 11.33 -1.62
C THR A 46 -15.90 10.83 -1.84
N GLN A 47 -16.03 9.52 -2.06
CA GLN A 47 -17.32 8.84 -2.12
C GLN A 47 -18.07 8.90 -0.78
N SER A 48 -17.37 8.73 0.35
CA SER A 48 -17.96 8.73 1.70
C SER A 48 -18.61 10.07 2.04
N ASP A 49 -17.97 11.18 1.65
CA ASP A 49 -18.48 12.55 1.86
C ASP A 49 -19.87 12.75 1.21
N GLY A 50 -20.16 12.03 0.12
CA GLY A 50 -21.46 12.12 -0.55
C GLY A 50 -22.62 11.52 0.26
N HIS A 51 -22.38 10.52 1.10
CA HIS A 51 -23.42 9.97 1.97
C HIS A 51 -23.75 10.91 3.13
N GLU A 52 -22.73 11.57 3.69
CA GLU A 52 -22.90 12.57 4.75
C GLU A 52 -23.66 13.81 4.23
N ASP A 53 -23.26 14.32 3.05
CA ASP A 53 -23.94 15.43 2.38
C ASP A 53 -25.42 15.11 2.08
N ALA A 54 -25.73 13.86 1.72
CA ALA A 54 -27.10 13.41 1.52
C ALA A 54 -27.90 13.40 2.82
N ALA A 55 -27.32 12.89 3.90
CA ALA A 55 -27.96 12.90 5.21
C ALA A 55 -28.25 14.34 5.69
N GLU A 56 -27.30 15.26 5.52
CA GLU A 56 -27.47 16.69 5.86
C GLU A 56 -28.53 17.36 4.98
N MET A 57 -28.49 17.13 3.66
CA MET A 57 -29.47 17.67 2.72
C MET A 57 -30.88 17.15 3.04
N PHE A 58 -31.02 15.86 3.35
CA PHE A 58 -32.30 15.24 3.68
C PHE A 58 -32.88 15.81 4.98
N ALA A 59 -32.06 15.93 6.03
CA ALA A 59 -32.45 16.56 7.29
C ALA A 59 -32.88 18.02 7.08
N THR A 60 -32.13 18.79 6.29
CA THR A 60 -32.41 20.21 6.04
C THR A 60 -33.68 20.44 5.22
N ARG A 61 -33.98 19.55 4.27
CA ARG A 61 -35.10 19.70 3.33
C ARG A 61 -36.34 18.89 3.71
N GLY A 62 -36.30 18.16 4.82
CA GLY A 62 -37.39 17.28 5.26
C GLY A 62 -37.65 16.12 4.28
N ILE A 63 -36.62 15.65 3.59
CA ILE A 63 -36.70 14.49 2.68
C ILE A 63 -36.55 13.21 3.52
N ALA A 64 -37.34 12.17 3.20
CA ALA A 64 -37.28 10.90 3.92
C ALA A 64 -35.88 10.26 3.81
N THR A 65 -35.36 9.70 4.90
CA THR A 65 -33.99 9.16 4.96
C THR A 65 -33.78 7.90 4.11
N ASP A 66 -34.85 7.25 3.67
CA ASP A 66 -34.84 6.11 2.73
C ASP A 66 -34.92 6.55 1.25
N THR A 67 -34.91 7.86 0.97
CA THR A 67 -34.92 8.40 -0.40
C THR A 67 -33.63 8.03 -1.12
N SER A 68 -33.77 7.50 -2.34
CA SER A 68 -32.61 7.16 -3.16
C SER A 68 -31.99 8.42 -3.75
N PHE A 69 -30.67 8.46 -3.95
CA PHE A 69 -30.01 9.67 -4.44
C PHE A 69 -28.83 9.39 -5.35
N ALA A 70 -28.51 10.39 -6.19
CA ALA A 70 -27.32 10.40 -7.04
C ALA A 70 -26.46 11.65 -6.81
N TYR A 71 -25.16 11.51 -7.05
CA TYR A 71 -24.17 12.58 -6.88
C TYR A 71 -22.90 12.30 -7.69
N TRP A 72 -22.02 13.29 -7.81
CA TRP A 72 -20.61 13.05 -8.11
C TRP A 72 -19.74 13.87 -7.16
N HIS A 73 -18.54 13.37 -6.86
CA HIS A 73 -17.57 14.01 -5.96
C HIS A 73 -16.44 14.68 -6.75
N TRP A 74 -15.54 15.37 -6.06
CA TRP A 74 -14.50 16.17 -6.70
C TRP A 74 -13.54 15.34 -7.57
N GLN A 75 -13.16 14.12 -7.18
CA GLN A 75 -12.33 13.27 -8.04
C GLN A 75 -13.05 12.88 -9.35
N SER A 76 -14.36 12.63 -9.32
CA SER A 76 -15.13 12.42 -10.56
C SER A 76 -15.27 13.72 -11.38
N HIS A 77 -15.14 14.88 -10.73
CA HIS A 77 -15.13 16.19 -11.42
C HIS A 77 -13.87 16.40 -12.27
N ASP A 78 -12.77 15.67 -12.02
CA ASP A 78 -11.55 15.72 -12.83
C ASP A 78 -11.77 15.19 -14.27
N ALA A 79 -12.94 14.60 -14.57
CA ALA A 79 -13.37 14.30 -15.93
C ALA A 79 -13.53 15.55 -16.81
N PHE A 80 -13.61 16.75 -16.23
CA PHE A 80 -13.71 18.01 -16.94
C PHE A 80 -12.36 18.74 -17.03
N ALA A 81 -12.02 19.23 -18.22
CA ALA A 81 -10.96 20.21 -18.39
C ALA A 81 -11.31 21.54 -17.71
N ARG A 82 -10.31 22.40 -17.48
CA ARG A 82 -10.51 23.78 -16.96
C ARG A 82 -11.47 24.62 -17.82
N SER A 83 -11.56 24.31 -19.11
CA SER A 83 -12.51 24.92 -20.07
C SER A 83 -13.97 24.46 -19.87
N GLY A 84 -14.21 23.48 -18.99
CA GLY A 84 -15.51 22.85 -18.77
C GLY A 84 -15.89 21.83 -19.84
N GLU A 85 -14.93 21.41 -20.66
CA GLU A 85 -15.11 20.31 -21.62
C GLU A 85 -14.98 18.95 -20.93
N LEU A 86 -15.87 18.02 -21.28
CA LEU A 86 -15.83 16.65 -20.77
C LEU A 86 -14.75 15.85 -21.51
N THR A 87 -13.62 15.63 -20.85
CA THR A 87 -12.44 14.92 -21.41
C THR A 87 -12.37 13.44 -21.04
N GLY A 88 -13.23 12.97 -20.14
CA GLY A 88 -13.37 11.57 -19.74
C GLY A 88 -14.79 11.25 -19.29
N ALA A 89 -15.10 9.98 -19.00
CA ALA A 89 -16.41 9.60 -18.48
C ALA A 89 -16.64 10.22 -17.09
N LEU A 90 -17.80 10.85 -16.89
CA LEU A 90 -18.22 11.35 -15.58
C LEU A 90 -18.89 10.23 -14.79
N TYR A 91 -18.28 9.84 -13.68
CA TYR A 91 -18.86 8.85 -12.77
C TYR A 91 -19.89 9.49 -11.84
N LEU A 92 -21.11 8.97 -11.88
CA LEU A 92 -22.25 9.34 -11.06
C LEU A 92 -22.49 8.23 -10.03
N HIS A 93 -22.25 8.56 -8.77
CA HIS A 93 -22.40 7.68 -7.62
C HIS A 93 -23.80 7.82 -7.03
N TRP A 94 -24.18 6.88 -6.18
CA TRP A 94 -25.55 6.78 -5.70
C TRP A 94 -25.66 6.11 -4.33
N GLY A 95 -26.82 6.30 -3.69
CA GLY A 95 -27.23 5.60 -2.48
C GLY A 95 -28.73 5.30 -2.49
N GLY A 96 -29.16 4.29 -1.72
CA GLY A 96 -30.55 3.82 -1.69
C GLY A 96 -30.81 2.63 -2.62
N ASP A 97 -31.92 2.65 -3.36
CA ASP A 97 -32.30 1.61 -4.32
C ASP A 97 -31.77 1.91 -5.73
N HIS A 98 -31.00 0.96 -6.29
CA HIS A 98 -30.33 1.13 -7.58
C HIS A 98 -31.32 1.30 -8.75
N ALA A 99 -32.43 0.56 -8.76
CA ALA A 99 -33.41 0.63 -9.84
C ALA A 99 -34.10 1.99 -9.87
N THR A 100 -34.42 2.54 -8.69
CA THR A 100 -34.97 3.89 -8.52
C THR A 100 -33.99 4.96 -9.03
N VAL A 101 -32.70 4.83 -8.73
CA VAL A 101 -31.68 5.76 -9.23
C VAL A 101 -31.53 5.65 -10.75
N ALA A 102 -31.49 4.44 -11.30
CA ALA A 102 -31.39 4.23 -12.75
C ALA A 102 -32.58 4.88 -13.49
N ALA A 103 -33.80 4.69 -12.99
CA ALA A 103 -34.99 5.34 -13.52
C ALA A 103 -34.94 6.87 -13.38
N GLY A 104 -34.41 7.38 -12.25
CA GLY A 104 -34.27 8.80 -11.97
C GLY A 104 -33.23 9.52 -12.83
N LEU A 105 -32.13 8.85 -13.19
CA LEU A 105 -31.11 9.38 -14.10
C LEU A 105 -31.57 9.36 -15.57
N GLY A 106 -32.36 8.36 -15.96
CA GLY A 106 -32.85 8.20 -17.33
C GLY A 106 -31.74 8.05 -18.37
N ASP A 107 -31.99 8.49 -19.60
CA ASP A 107 -31.04 8.35 -20.73
C ASP A 107 -29.87 9.34 -20.66
N GLY A 108 -29.97 10.36 -19.80
CA GLY A 108 -29.01 11.45 -19.67
C GLY A 108 -29.34 12.70 -20.51
N PRO A 109 -28.47 13.73 -20.48
CA PRO A 109 -28.68 14.95 -21.25
C PRO A 109 -28.54 14.72 -22.76
N PRO A 110 -29.23 15.50 -23.62
CA PRO A 110 -29.08 15.39 -25.08
C PRO A 110 -27.61 15.50 -25.53
N GLY A 111 -27.17 14.53 -26.33
CA GLY A 111 -25.77 14.40 -26.80
C GLY A 111 -24.85 13.62 -25.85
N TYR A 112 -25.39 13.07 -24.77
CA TYR A 112 -24.68 12.22 -23.82
C TYR A 112 -25.49 10.93 -23.60
N ARG A 113 -24.82 9.90 -23.11
CA ARG A 113 -25.41 8.62 -22.72
C ARG A 113 -24.99 8.28 -21.30
N ILE A 114 -25.87 7.60 -20.57
CA ILE A 114 -25.55 7.02 -19.28
C ILE A 114 -25.44 5.50 -19.41
N LEU A 115 -24.28 4.95 -19.06
CA LEU A 115 -24.05 3.51 -18.94
C LEU A 115 -24.26 3.09 -17.49
N ASN A 116 -25.09 2.06 -17.29
CA ASN A 116 -25.39 1.51 -15.97
C ASN A 116 -24.32 0.49 -15.56
N GLY A 117 -23.52 0.81 -14.54
CA GLY A 117 -22.49 -0.07 -13.99
C GLY A 117 -23.00 -1.20 -13.09
N GLY A 118 -24.32 -1.30 -12.91
CA GLY A 118 -24.99 -2.27 -12.05
C GLY A 118 -24.96 -1.89 -10.56
N PRO A 119 -25.62 -2.70 -9.69
CA PRO A 119 -25.83 -2.36 -8.27
C PRO A 119 -24.57 -2.29 -7.40
N ARG A 120 -23.39 -2.57 -7.96
CA ARG A 120 -22.09 -2.45 -7.27
C ARG A 120 -21.18 -1.40 -7.90
N GLY A 121 -21.64 -0.71 -8.94
CA GLY A 121 -20.87 0.25 -9.71
C GLY A 121 -21.53 1.62 -9.79
N ALA A 122 -20.76 2.62 -10.20
CA ALA A 122 -21.28 3.94 -10.55
C ALA A 122 -21.90 3.93 -11.96
N PHE A 123 -22.80 4.88 -12.21
CA PHE A 123 -23.27 5.18 -13.56
C PHE A 123 -22.21 6.02 -14.28
N GLN A 124 -22.02 5.82 -15.59
CA GLN A 124 -21.03 6.56 -16.37
C GLN A 124 -21.73 7.43 -17.41
N LEU A 125 -21.59 8.75 -17.29
CA LEU A 125 -22.07 9.70 -18.27
C LEU A 125 -20.94 10.07 -19.23
N ASP A 126 -21.14 9.85 -20.52
CA ASP A 126 -20.17 10.19 -21.58
C ASP A 126 -20.86 10.75 -22.83
N ARG A 127 -20.12 11.45 -23.69
CA ARG A 127 -20.63 11.97 -24.97
C ARG A 127 -21.06 10.83 -25.88
N VAL A 128 -22.15 11.04 -26.63
CA VAL A 128 -22.52 10.16 -27.76
C VAL A 128 -21.65 10.55 -28.96
N THR A 129 -20.94 9.57 -29.50
CA THR A 129 -20.00 9.75 -30.62
C THR A 129 -20.52 9.01 -31.85
N VAL A 130 -20.28 9.55 -33.04
CA VAL A 130 -20.68 8.90 -34.30
C VAL A 130 -19.53 8.00 -34.75
N VAL A 131 -19.87 6.79 -35.20
CA VAL A 131 -18.93 5.85 -35.79
C VAL A 131 -19.36 5.54 -37.23
N ASP A 132 -18.39 5.20 -38.08
CA ASP A 132 -18.64 4.78 -39.45
C ASP A 132 -19.17 3.34 -39.55
N ALA A 133 -19.28 2.81 -40.77
CA ALA A 133 -19.79 1.45 -41.02
C ALA A 133 -18.89 0.35 -40.45
N ASP A 134 -17.59 0.64 -40.24
CA ASP A 134 -16.62 -0.26 -39.63
C ASP A 134 -16.55 -0.07 -38.10
N GLY A 135 -17.37 0.82 -37.54
CA GLY A 135 -17.39 1.11 -36.10
C GLY A 135 -16.25 2.01 -35.64
N LEU A 136 -15.56 2.70 -36.56
CA LEU A 136 -14.43 3.57 -36.27
C LEU A 136 -14.89 5.02 -36.03
N PRO A 137 -14.26 5.75 -35.09
CA PRO A 137 -14.57 7.15 -34.87
C PRO A 137 -13.96 8.02 -35.97
N ASP A 138 -14.56 9.19 -36.21
CA ASP A 138 -13.89 10.29 -36.91
C ASP A 138 -12.60 10.63 -36.14
N PRO A 139 -11.43 10.67 -36.79
CA PRO A 139 -10.19 10.99 -36.10
C PRO A 139 -10.13 12.39 -35.47
N GLU A 140 -10.99 13.32 -35.92
CA GLU A 140 -11.12 14.66 -35.31
C GLU A 140 -12.14 14.68 -34.15
N ASP A 141 -12.86 13.58 -33.89
CA ASP A 141 -13.72 13.41 -32.71
C ASP A 141 -12.90 12.84 -31.54
N ASP A 142 -12.30 13.73 -30.75
CA ASP A 142 -11.51 13.37 -29.54
C ASP A 142 -12.26 12.42 -28.58
N ALA A 143 -13.59 12.58 -28.44
CA ALA A 143 -14.38 11.73 -27.57
C ALA A 143 -14.55 10.33 -28.19
N GLY A 144 -14.80 10.27 -29.49
CA GLY A 144 -14.89 9.03 -30.25
C GLY A 144 -13.57 8.24 -30.22
N VAL A 145 -12.45 8.91 -30.49
CA VAL A 145 -11.10 8.32 -30.42
C VAL A 145 -10.81 7.79 -29.01
N ARG A 146 -11.09 8.56 -27.96
CA ARG A 146 -10.90 8.10 -26.57
C ARG A 146 -11.75 6.87 -26.27
N GLN A 147 -13.02 6.86 -26.62
CA GLN A 147 -13.92 5.72 -26.37
C GLN A 147 -13.49 4.47 -27.15
N PHE A 148 -13.06 4.64 -28.39
CA PHE A 148 -12.49 3.58 -29.22
C PHE A 148 -11.24 2.96 -28.57
N LEU A 149 -10.28 3.80 -28.18
CA LEU A 149 -9.04 3.35 -27.55
C LEU A 149 -9.29 2.65 -26.22
N ALA A 150 -10.15 3.20 -25.37
CA ALA A 150 -10.54 2.58 -24.10
C ALA A 150 -11.13 1.18 -24.30
N ARG A 151 -11.91 0.96 -25.36
CA ARG A 151 -12.45 -0.36 -25.70
C ARG A 151 -11.36 -1.34 -26.12
N VAL A 152 -10.45 -0.95 -27.02
CA VAL A 152 -9.41 -1.88 -27.54
C VAL A 152 -8.26 -2.13 -26.56
N GLU A 153 -8.12 -1.26 -25.56
CA GLU A 153 -7.24 -1.42 -24.39
C GLU A 153 -7.88 -2.19 -23.24
N GLU A 154 -9.17 -2.50 -23.28
CA GLU A 154 -9.78 -3.35 -22.25
C GLU A 154 -9.37 -4.81 -22.49
N PRO A 155 -8.68 -5.46 -21.52
CA PRO A 155 -8.28 -6.85 -21.69
C PRO A 155 -9.49 -7.79 -21.56
N ARG A 156 -9.59 -8.76 -22.45
CA ARG A 156 -10.57 -9.86 -22.36
C ARG A 156 -10.37 -10.66 -21.07
N HIS A 157 -9.11 -10.88 -20.72
CA HIS A 157 -8.73 -11.59 -19.50
C HIS A 157 -7.43 -11.01 -18.96
N ARG A 158 -7.38 -10.81 -17.64
CA ARG A 158 -6.21 -10.27 -16.96
C ARG A 158 -5.83 -11.18 -15.80
N THR A 159 -4.60 -11.68 -15.84
CA THR A 159 -3.94 -12.34 -14.71
C THR A 159 -2.89 -11.41 -14.11
N ALA A 160 -2.25 -11.85 -13.03
CA ALA A 160 -1.09 -11.16 -12.46
C ALA A 160 0.12 -11.11 -13.42
N ARG A 161 0.16 -11.97 -14.46
CA ARG A 161 1.31 -12.16 -15.35
C ARG A 161 1.06 -11.75 -16.79
N SER A 162 -0.18 -11.88 -17.27
CA SER A 162 -0.54 -11.65 -18.66
C SER A 162 -1.86 -10.89 -18.77
N SER A 163 -2.01 -10.17 -19.87
CA SER A 163 -3.28 -9.59 -20.30
C SER A 163 -3.55 -10.11 -21.70
N GLU A 164 -4.69 -10.77 -21.88
CA GLU A 164 -5.18 -11.19 -23.17
C GLU A 164 -6.12 -10.13 -23.70
N TYR A 165 -5.92 -9.72 -24.95
CA TYR A 165 -6.75 -8.73 -25.62
C TYR A 165 -7.46 -9.38 -26.81
N ASP A 166 -8.68 -8.95 -27.10
CA ASP A 166 -9.38 -9.38 -28.31
C ASP A 166 -8.61 -8.96 -29.57
N PRO A 167 -8.61 -9.75 -30.66
CA PRO A 167 -7.94 -9.35 -31.89
C PRO A 167 -8.55 -8.06 -32.46
N LEU A 168 -7.72 -7.24 -33.13
CA LEU A 168 -8.22 -6.11 -33.91
C LEU A 168 -8.79 -6.62 -35.23
N THR A 169 -9.85 -5.98 -35.71
CA THR A 169 -10.26 -6.11 -37.11
C THR A 169 -9.26 -5.41 -38.02
N ALA A 170 -9.24 -5.79 -39.30
CA ALA A 170 -8.32 -5.19 -40.28
C ALA A 170 -8.53 -3.67 -40.46
N ALA A 171 -9.76 -3.18 -40.25
CA ALA A 171 -10.09 -1.76 -40.31
C ALA A 171 -9.53 -1.01 -39.10
N GLU A 172 -9.68 -1.56 -37.90
CA GLU A 172 -9.14 -1.00 -36.65
C GLU A 172 -7.60 -0.95 -36.64
N GLU A 173 -6.96 -2.04 -37.06
CA GLU A 173 -5.50 -2.11 -37.15
C GLU A 173 -4.95 -1.07 -38.15
N ARG A 174 -5.55 -0.97 -39.35
CA ARG A 174 -5.18 0.05 -40.34
C ARG A 174 -5.38 1.45 -39.81
N TRP A 175 -6.51 1.71 -39.15
CA TRP A 175 -6.81 3.01 -38.56
C TRP A 175 -5.74 3.44 -37.54
N LEU A 176 -5.27 2.51 -36.70
CA LEU A 176 -4.19 2.75 -35.74
C LEU A 176 -2.84 3.01 -36.43
N HIS A 177 -2.48 2.23 -37.44
CA HIS A 177 -1.26 2.45 -38.24
C HIS A 177 -1.26 3.81 -38.96
N ASP A 178 -2.41 4.20 -39.53
CA ASP A 178 -2.55 5.49 -40.21
C ASP A 178 -2.27 6.66 -39.25
N ARG A 179 -2.63 6.53 -37.95
CA ARG A 179 -2.31 7.55 -36.93
C ARG A 179 -0.82 7.62 -36.59
N LEU A 180 -0.07 6.53 -36.76
CA LEU A 180 1.39 6.50 -36.57
C LEU A 180 2.18 6.81 -37.85
N SER A 181 1.51 6.90 -39.00
CA SER A 181 2.14 7.18 -40.30
C SER A 181 2.52 8.66 -40.50
N GLY A 182 1.86 9.58 -39.78
CA GLY A 182 2.08 11.02 -39.85
C GLY A 182 3.34 11.53 -39.15
N PRO A 183 3.52 12.87 -39.05
CA PRO A 183 4.59 13.46 -38.24
C PRO A 183 4.56 12.94 -36.80
N VAL A 184 5.72 12.61 -36.25
CA VAL A 184 5.81 12.01 -34.92
C VAL A 184 5.46 13.04 -33.85
N ASP A 185 4.25 12.91 -33.30
CA ASP A 185 3.86 13.49 -32.02
C ASP A 185 3.91 12.37 -30.96
N LEU A 186 4.89 12.44 -30.06
CA LEU A 186 5.09 11.43 -29.02
C LEU A 186 3.94 11.35 -28.02
N ASP A 187 3.26 12.46 -27.73
CA ASP A 187 2.17 12.48 -26.75
C ASP A 187 0.91 11.80 -27.32
N ALA A 188 0.69 11.96 -28.63
CA ALA A 188 -0.36 11.24 -29.36
C ALA A 188 0.03 9.78 -29.64
N ALA A 189 1.27 9.51 -30.07
CA ALA A 189 1.71 8.19 -30.50
C ALA A 189 1.60 7.12 -29.41
N VAL A 190 1.77 7.48 -28.14
CA VAL A 190 1.56 6.58 -26.98
C VAL A 190 0.23 5.86 -27.05
N ARG A 191 -0.82 6.59 -27.41
CA ARG A 191 -2.21 6.12 -27.38
C ARG A 191 -2.49 5.09 -28.48
N PHE A 192 -1.72 5.10 -29.56
CA PHE A 192 -1.91 4.22 -30.71
C PHE A 192 -0.91 3.05 -30.71
N ALA A 193 0.31 3.28 -30.21
CA ALA A 193 1.36 2.26 -30.14
C ALA A 193 1.04 1.15 -29.12
N ALA A 194 0.36 1.47 -28.01
CA ALA A 194 0.05 0.48 -26.98
C ALA A 194 -0.95 -0.59 -27.45
N PRO A 195 -2.13 -0.25 -28.03
CA PRO A 195 -3.06 -1.24 -28.57
C PRO A 195 -2.45 -2.15 -29.66
N LEU A 196 -1.56 -1.60 -30.50
CA LEU A 196 -0.84 -2.36 -31.52
C LEU A 196 0.16 -3.33 -30.90
N GLU A 197 0.99 -2.90 -29.95
CA GLU A 197 1.99 -3.81 -29.35
C GLU A 197 1.38 -4.84 -28.42
N HIS A 198 0.24 -4.56 -27.77
CA HIS A 198 -0.53 -5.60 -27.07
C HIS A 198 -0.82 -6.83 -27.95
N ARG A 199 -0.83 -6.64 -29.28
CA ARG A 199 -1.04 -7.67 -30.30
C ARG A 199 0.20 -7.91 -31.17
N ARG A 200 1.36 -7.39 -30.77
CA ARG A 200 2.66 -7.47 -31.48
C ARG A 200 2.61 -6.93 -32.91
N ALA A 201 1.72 -5.97 -33.19
CA ALA A 201 1.44 -5.44 -34.51
C ALA A 201 2.27 -4.20 -34.88
N LEU A 202 3.03 -3.59 -33.95
CA LEU A 202 3.94 -2.49 -34.31
C LEU A 202 4.95 -2.94 -35.37
N THR A 203 5.09 -2.12 -36.41
CA THR A 203 5.93 -2.39 -37.58
C THR A 203 7.37 -1.87 -37.38
N PRO A 204 8.37 -2.42 -38.08
CA PRO A 204 9.75 -1.91 -38.03
C PRO A 204 9.89 -0.45 -38.47
N ASP A 205 9.10 -0.01 -39.45
CA ASP A 205 9.14 1.38 -39.93
C ASP A 205 8.61 2.36 -38.87
N GLU A 206 7.56 1.97 -38.12
CA GLU A 206 7.03 2.79 -37.02
C GLU A 206 8.02 2.89 -35.86
N THR A 207 8.62 1.78 -35.44
CA THR A 207 9.60 1.77 -34.35
C THR A 207 10.88 2.53 -34.74
N ALA A 208 11.34 2.41 -35.99
CA ALA A 208 12.48 3.16 -36.52
C ALA A 208 12.23 4.69 -36.57
N ARG A 209 10.97 5.14 -36.72
CA ARG A 209 10.61 6.57 -36.61
C ARG A 209 10.45 7.02 -35.16
N LEU A 210 9.78 6.21 -34.33
CA LEU A 210 9.49 6.56 -32.94
C LEU A 210 10.76 6.61 -32.08
N LEU A 211 11.72 5.71 -32.32
CA LEU A 211 12.95 5.62 -31.54
C LEU A 211 13.79 6.92 -31.53
N PRO A 212 14.20 7.50 -32.68
CA PRO A 212 14.98 8.73 -32.68
C PRO A 212 14.20 9.93 -32.12
N ALA A 213 12.89 10.01 -32.37
CA ALA A 213 12.05 11.06 -31.79
C ALA A 213 12.00 10.97 -30.26
N TRP A 214 11.82 9.75 -29.73
CA TRP A 214 11.80 9.48 -28.30
C TRP A 214 13.17 9.77 -27.65
N ARG A 215 14.27 9.23 -28.19
CA ARG A 215 15.63 9.51 -27.67
C ARG A 215 15.97 11.00 -27.72
N GLY A 216 15.59 11.69 -28.79
CA GLY A 216 15.83 13.12 -28.95
C GLY A 216 15.05 13.99 -27.94
N THR A 217 13.75 13.75 -27.78
CA THR A 217 12.88 14.57 -26.91
C THR A 217 13.11 14.31 -25.42
N TYR A 218 13.45 13.07 -25.07
CA TYR A 218 13.57 12.61 -23.69
C TYR A 218 15.00 12.19 -23.31
N ALA A 219 16.01 12.75 -23.97
CA ALA A 219 17.43 12.49 -23.68
C ALA A 219 17.74 12.65 -22.18
N GLY A 220 18.39 11.64 -21.59
CA GLY A 220 18.70 11.58 -20.15
C GLY A 220 17.51 11.32 -19.22
N ARG A 221 16.30 11.15 -19.76
CA ARG A 221 15.05 10.90 -19.01
C ARG A 221 14.06 10.04 -19.79
N LEU A 222 14.55 9.00 -20.47
CA LEU A 222 13.77 8.17 -21.40
C LEU A 222 12.47 7.61 -20.78
N THR A 223 12.47 7.33 -19.48
CA THR A 223 11.32 6.80 -18.73
C THR A 223 10.16 7.78 -18.58
N ALA A 224 10.38 9.08 -18.81
CA ALA A 224 9.33 10.10 -18.72
C ALA A 224 8.25 9.94 -19.80
N TRP A 225 8.58 9.33 -20.94
CA TRP A 225 7.62 9.05 -22.00
C TRP A 225 7.02 7.65 -21.87
N ARG A 226 5.78 7.52 -21.39
CA ARG A 226 5.17 6.20 -21.10
C ARG A 226 5.14 5.21 -22.27
N GLY A 227 5.22 5.70 -23.52
CA GLY A 227 5.22 4.88 -24.74
C GLY A 227 6.41 3.95 -24.89
N TRP A 228 7.51 4.18 -24.14
CA TRP A 228 8.65 3.27 -24.11
C TRP A 228 8.25 1.84 -23.74
N ARG A 229 7.19 1.68 -22.93
CA ARG A 229 6.67 0.36 -22.55
C ARG A 229 6.19 -0.42 -23.76
N SER A 230 5.65 0.21 -24.79
CA SER A 230 5.22 -0.48 -26.02
C SER A 230 6.34 -0.55 -27.05
N VAL A 231 7.15 0.50 -27.16
CA VAL A 231 8.21 0.55 -28.19
C VAL A 231 9.38 -0.39 -27.88
N LEU A 232 9.80 -0.53 -26.62
CA LEU A 232 10.95 -1.38 -26.27
C LEU A 232 10.72 -2.88 -26.59
N PRO A 233 9.60 -3.52 -26.21
CA PRO A 233 9.30 -4.89 -26.63
C PRO A 233 9.27 -5.05 -28.15
N ALA A 234 8.68 -4.09 -28.87
CA ALA A 234 8.64 -4.11 -30.33
C ALA A 234 10.05 -4.09 -30.93
N LEU A 235 10.93 -3.20 -30.45
CA LEU A 235 12.33 -3.13 -30.88
C LEU A 235 13.10 -4.43 -30.59
N LEU A 236 12.85 -5.07 -29.44
CA LEU A 236 13.49 -6.35 -29.07
C LEU A 236 13.02 -7.48 -30.00
N ARG A 237 11.71 -7.57 -30.21
CA ARG A 237 11.07 -8.54 -31.14
C ARG A 237 11.57 -8.40 -32.57
N GLN A 238 11.82 -7.17 -33.01
CA GLN A 238 12.27 -6.83 -34.36
C GLN A 238 13.81 -6.85 -34.50
N GLU A 239 14.54 -7.19 -33.44
CA GLU A 239 16.01 -7.22 -33.40
C GLU A 239 16.65 -5.88 -33.84
N HIS A 240 16.04 -4.75 -33.47
CA HIS A 240 16.52 -3.44 -33.89
C HIS A 240 17.95 -3.19 -33.35
N PRO A 241 18.91 -2.73 -34.17
CA PRO A 241 20.33 -2.65 -33.78
C PRO A 241 20.60 -1.86 -32.49
N GLU A 242 19.89 -0.75 -32.29
CA GLU A 242 20.05 0.15 -31.13
C GLU A 242 19.30 -0.30 -29.86
N VAL A 243 18.52 -1.39 -29.91
CA VAL A 243 17.61 -1.75 -28.80
C VAL A 243 18.33 -1.96 -27.46
N TRP A 244 19.55 -2.49 -27.53
CA TRP A 244 20.34 -2.79 -26.34
C TRP A 244 20.95 -1.55 -25.69
N GLU A 245 21.24 -0.50 -26.47
CA GLU A 245 21.65 0.79 -25.92
C GLU A 245 20.49 1.44 -25.18
N VAL A 246 19.31 1.41 -25.78
CA VAL A 246 18.07 1.93 -25.19
C VAL A 246 17.69 1.18 -23.92
N ALA A 247 17.79 -0.15 -23.92
CA ALA A 247 17.55 -0.96 -22.74
C ALA A 247 18.54 -0.63 -21.62
N ALA A 248 19.82 -0.42 -21.94
CA ALA A 248 20.83 -0.01 -20.98
C ALA A 248 20.56 1.40 -20.41
N GLU A 249 20.17 2.37 -21.25
CA GLU A 249 19.81 3.73 -20.82
C GLU A 249 18.55 3.77 -19.94
N LEU A 250 17.59 2.87 -20.18
CA LEU A 250 16.41 2.70 -19.32
C LEU A 250 16.75 2.05 -17.97
N GLY A 251 17.84 1.30 -17.90
CA GLY A 251 18.24 0.54 -16.72
C GLY A 251 17.20 -0.51 -16.32
N ALA A 252 17.07 -0.76 -15.02
CA ALA A 252 16.22 -1.82 -14.48
C ALA A 252 14.72 -1.72 -14.86
N GLN A 253 14.24 -0.54 -15.29
CA GLN A 253 12.88 -0.39 -15.83
C GLN A 253 12.64 -1.25 -17.09
N ALA A 254 13.69 -1.57 -17.86
CA ALA A 254 13.62 -2.44 -19.02
C ALA A 254 13.48 -3.94 -18.66
N ALA A 255 13.64 -4.33 -17.39
CA ALA A 255 13.72 -5.73 -16.98
C ALA A 255 12.53 -6.58 -17.44
N TYR A 256 11.32 -6.01 -17.41
CA TYR A 256 10.11 -6.71 -17.83
C TYR A 256 10.17 -7.08 -19.32
N ALA A 257 10.63 -6.17 -20.19
CA ALA A 257 10.71 -6.40 -21.63
C ALA A 257 11.84 -7.37 -21.98
N LEU A 258 12.97 -7.29 -21.27
CA LEU A 258 14.09 -8.23 -21.43
C LEU A 258 13.73 -9.65 -21.00
N ALA A 259 12.87 -9.81 -19.99
CA ALA A 259 12.40 -11.12 -19.53
C ALA A 259 11.51 -11.82 -20.57
N GLU A 260 10.70 -11.07 -21.32
CA GLU A 260 9.85 -11.58 -22.41
C GLU A 260 10.65 -11.91 -23.70
N HIS A 261 11.88 -11.39 -23.80
CA HIS A 261 12.81 -11.65 -24.90
C HIS A 261 14.14 -12.24 -24.38
N PRO A 262 14.12 -13.48 -23.86
CA PRO A 262 15.29 -14.06 -23.24
C PRO A 262 16.39 -14.31 -24.29
N SER A 263 17.56 -13.73 -24.06
CA SER A 263 18.79 -13.95 -24.84
C SER A 263 20.02 -13.90 -23.91
N PRO A 264 21.22 -14.32 -24.36
CA PRO A 264 22.44 -14.13 -23.58
C PRO A 264 22.67 -12.66 -23.16
N ARG A 265 22.33 -11.70 -24.03
CA ARG A 265 22.49 -10.27 -23.74
C ARG A 265 21.43 -9.75 -22.75
N SER A 266 20.20 -10.24 -22.84
CA SER A 266 19.15 -9.98 -21.85
C SER A 266 19.59 -10.47 -20.46
N LEU A 267 20.14 -11.69 -20.39
CA LEU A 267 20.65 -12.29 -19.14
C LEU A 267 21.74 -11.44 -18.50
N GLU A 268 22.71 -10.95 -19.28
CA GLU A 268 23.81 -10.12 -18.77
C GLU A 268 23.31 -8.80 -18.15
N LEU A 269 22.41 -8.10 -18.85
CA LEU A 269 21.82 -6.85 -18.34
C LEU A 269 20.96 -7.08 -17.10
N LEU A 270 20.08 -8.09 -17.15
CA LEU A 270 19.21 -8.46 -16.03
C LEU A 270 20.03 -8.86 -14.80
N ARG A 271 21.08 -9.66 -14.98
CA ARG A 271 22.02 -10.03 -13.92
C ARG A 271 22.65 -8.78 -13.29
N ALA A 272 23.19 -7.87 -14.10
CA ALA A 272 23.87 -6.68 -13.60
C ALA A 272 22.97 -5.84 -12.68
N TRP A 273 21.68 -5.69 -13.01
CA TRP A 273 20.71 -4.95 -12.20
C TRP A 273 20.11 -5.78 -11.06
N ALA A 274 19.98 -7.10 -11.22
CA ALA A 274 19.55 -7.99 -10.15
C ALA A 274 20.54 -7.98 -8.98
N LEU A 275 21.85 -7.96 -9.27
CA LEU A 275 22.90 -7.87 -8.26
C LEU A 275 22.86 -6.56 -7.46
N THR A 276 22.25 -5.49 -7.98
CA THR A 276 22.02 -4.24 -7.23
C THR A 276 20.76 -4.27 -6.37
N GLY A 277 19.99 -5.36 -6.39
CA GLY A 277 18.76 -5.54 -5.61
C GLY A 277 17.48 -5.04 -6.29
N ASP A 278 17.48 -4.79 -7.60
CA ASP A 278 16.23 -4.43 -8.29
C ASP A 278 15.30 -5.65 -8.45
N ASP A 279 14.13 -5.58 -7.82
CA ASP A 279 13.16 -6.67 -7.78
C ASP A 279 12.61 -7.07 -9.16
N GLY A 280 12.44 -6.10 -10.07
CA GLY A 280 12.02 -6.37 -11.44
C GLY A 280 13.10 -7.14 -12.22
N ALA A 281 14.36 -6.71 -12.06
CA ALA A 281 15.51 -7.35 -12.66
C ALA A 281 15.78 -8.75 -12.10
N VAL A 282 15.66 -8.98 -10.80
CA VAL A 282 15.80 -10.33 -10.21
C VAL A 282 14.75 -11.28 -10.79
N ARG A 283 13.48 -10.86 -10.85
CA ARG A 283 12.41 -11.67 -11.44
C ARG A 283 12.65 -11.92 -12.93
N GLY A 284 13.06 -10.90 -13.68
CA GLY A 284 13.38 -11.04 -15.10
C GLY A 284 14.57 -11.96 -15.34
N TRP A 285 15.62 -11.85 -14.51
CA TRP A 285 16.81 -12.69 -14.58
C TRP A 285 16.48 -14.15 -14.34
N PHE A 286 15.67 -14.45 -13.30
CA PHE A 286 15.16 -15.78 -13.04
C PHE A 286 14.40 -16.34 -14.24
N ARG A 287 13.44 -15.59 -14.80
CA ARG A 287 12.64 -16.03 -15.96
C ARG A 287 13.51 -16.32 -17.18
N ALA A 288 14.45 -15.42 -17.50
CA ALA A 288 15.36 -15.62 -18.63
C ALA A 288 16.33 -16.78 -18.41
N HIS A 289 16.82 -16.98 -17.18
CA HIS A 289 17.73 -18.08 -16.85
C HIS A 289 17.01 -19.42 -16.91
N HIS A 290 15.79 -19.48 -16.37
CA HIS A 290 14.92 -20.63 -16.43
C HIS A 290 14.59 -21.02 -17.89
N ALA A 291 14.34 -20.03 -18.75
CA ALA A 291 14.04 -20.26 -20.16
C ALA A 291 15.26 -20.73 -21.00
N LEU A 292 16.47 -20.27 -20.68
CA LEU A 292 17.65 -20.46 -21.55
C LEU A 292 18.71 -21.44 -21.04
N ARG A 293 18.80 -21.64 -19.72
CA ARG A 293 19.96 -22.30 -19.08
C ARG A 293 19.55 -23.49 -18.23
N GLU A 294 18.55 -23.34 -17.37
CA GLU A 294 18.17 -24.37 -16.39
C GLU A 294 16.64 -24.46 -16.28
N PRO A 295 15.99 -25.45 -16.91
CA PRO A 295 14.54 -25.59 -16.92
C PRO A 295 13.94 -26.11 -15.60
N ASP A 296 14.73 -26.62 -14.65
CA ASP A 296 14.22 -26.92 -13.30
C ASP A 296 14.19 -25.62 -12.48
N PRO A 297 13.00 -25.11 -12.08
CA PRO A 297 12.89 -23.84 -11.38
C PRO A 297 13.63 -23.83 -10.03
N VAL A 298 13.72 -24.96 -9.34
CA VAL A 298 14.42 -25.05 -8.04
C VAL A 298 15.93 -24.98 -8.24
N ARG A 299 16.47 -25.67 -9.25
CA ARG A 299 17.91 -25.58 -9.59
C ARG A 299 18.28 -24.20 -10.11
N ALA A 300 17.43 -23.60 -10.95
CA ALA A 300 17.62 -22.23 -11.41
C ALA A 300 17.68 -21.26 -10.22
N ALA A 301 16.72 -21.34 -9.30
CA ALA A 301 16.71 -20.48 -8.12
C ALA A 301 17.92 -20.72 -7.21
N ALA A 302 18.37 -21.97 -7.03
CA ALA A 302 19.55 -22.28 -6.26
C ALA A 302 20.81 -21.59 -6.84
N ALA A 303 21.06 -21.74 -8.14
CA ALA A 303 22.19 -21.11 -8.81
C ALA A 303 22.18 -19.57 -8.69
N LEU A 304 21.00 -18.95 -8.92
CA LEU A 304 20.87 -17.50 -8.81
C LEU A 304 21.02 -17.01 -7.35
N SER A 305 20.52 -17.76 -6.38
CA SER A 305 20.67 -17.44 -4.95
C SER A 305 22.14 -17.49 -4.51
N GLU A 306 22.90 -18.50 -4.95
CA GLU A 306 24.33 -18.58 -4.67
C GLU A 306 25.07 -17.39 -5.28
N GLU A 307 24.72 -17.02 -6.50
CA GLU A 307 25.35 -15.89 -7.18
C GLU A 307 25.02 -14.53 -6.52
N LEU A 308 23.77 -14.30 -6.13
CA LEU A 308 23.38 -13.13 -5.33
C LEU A 308 24.18 -13.06 -4.03
N THR A 309 24.38 -14.20 -3.38
CA THR A 309 25.14 -14.29 -2.12
C THR A 309 26.63 -14.00 -2.35
N ALA A 310 27.22 -14.59 -3.40
CA ALA A 310 28.63 -14.40 -3.74
C ALA A 310 28.98 -12.95 -4.08
N HIS A 311 28.02 -12.18 -4.57
CA HIS A 311 28.19 -10.76 -4.91
C HIS A 311 27.65 -9.81 -3.83
N ALA A 312 27.28 -10.33 -2.66
CA ALA A 312 26.71 -9.55 -1.55
C ALA A 312 25.53 -8.64 -1.99
N ALA A 313 24.67 -9.16 -2.86
CA ALA A 313 23.46 -8.47 -3.26
C ALA A 313 22.55 -8.21 -2.03
N PRO A 314 21.73 -7.13 -2.03
CA PRO A 314 20.81 -6.85 -0.94
C PRO A 314 19.88 -8.02 -0.61
N GLU A 315 19.52 -8.21 0.66
CA GLU A 315 18.63 -9.30 1.12
C GLU A 315 17.27 -9.31 0.40
N THR A 316 16.79 -8.13 -0.02
CA THR A 316 15.57 -7.97 -0.82
C THR A 316 15.61 -8.73 -2.15
N ALA A 317 16.80 -8.96 -2.72
CA ALA A 317 16.96 -9.75 -3.93
C ALA A 317 16.55 -11.22 -3.72
N GLN A 318 16.83 -11.79 -2.54
CA GLN A 318 16.37 -13.16 -2.21
C GLN A 318 14.84 -13.22 -2.14
N THR A 319 14.20 -12.16 -1.64
CA THR A 319 12.74 -12.04 -1.61
C THR A 319 12.15 -11.95 -3.03
N GLY A 320 12.78 -11.18 -3.92
CA GLY A 320 12.40 -11.11 -5.34
C GLY A 320 12.54 -12.45 -6.07
N LEU A 321 13.64 -13.16 -5.82
CA LEU A 321 13.92 -14.49 -6.40
C LEU A 321 12.92 -15.53 -5.92
N LEU A 322 12.62 -15.53 -4.63
CA LEU A 322 11.61 -16.38 -4.02
C LEU A 322 10.22 -16.14 -4.60
N ARG A 323 9.86 -14.87 -4.86
CA ARG A 323 8.60 -14.56 -5.55
C ARG A 323 8.57 -15.24 -6.90
N ALA A 324 9.63 -15.11 -7.70
CA ALA A 324 9.74 -15.71 -9.04
C ALA A 324 9.69 -17.25 -8.99
N LEU A 325 10.37 -17.87 -8.02
CA LEU A 325 10.39 -19.32 -7.83
C LEU A 325 8.99 -19.86 -7.55
N ARG A 326 8.27 -19.29 -6.56
CA ARG A 326 6.91 -19.72 -6.20
C ARG A 326 5.99 -19.67 -7.41
N GLU A 327 6.07 -18.56 -8.11
CA GLU A 327 5.35 -18.28 -9.35
C GLU A 327 5.61 -19.36 -10.42
N ALA A 328 6.85 -19.86 -10.56
CA ALA A 328 7.18 -20.90 -11.54
C ALA A 328 6.79 -22.32 -11.09
N VAL A 329 6.83 -22.64 -9.79
CA VAL A 329 6.47 -23.98 -9.29
C VAL A 329 4.96 -24.19 -9.13
N THR A 330 4.16 -23.13 -9.13
CA THR A 330 2.69 -23.20 -9.00
C THR A 330 1.94 -23.01 -10.30
N ASP A 331 2.64 -23.03 -11.45
CA ASP A 331 2.10 -22.67 -12.76
C ASP A 331 1.21 -23.77 -13.37
N GLU A 332 0.25 -24.27 -12.60
CA GLU A 332 -0.90 -24.99 -13.12
C GLU A 332 -2.10 -24.02 -13.17
N PRO A 333 -2.73 -23.82 -14.35
CA PRO A 333 -3.88 -22.94 -14.50
C PRO A 333 -5.13 -23.62 -13.93
N ASP A 334 -5.32 -23.57 -12.61
CA ASP A 334 -6.55 -24.10 -12.02
C ASP A 334 -7.67 -23.04 -12.04
N THR A 335 -8.37 -23.00 -13.16
CA THR A 335 -9.54 -22.12 -13.40
C THR A 335 -10.79 -22.53 -12.59
N ARG A 336 -10.69 -23.52 -11.70
CA ARG A 336 -11.84 -24.09 -10.95
C ARG A 336 -11.89 -23.73 -9.47
N ARG A 337 -10.92 -22.97 -8.95
CA ARG A 337 -10.84 -22.65 -7.52
C ARG A 337 -11.44 -21.29 -7.22
N SER A 338 -12.12 -21.17 -6.08
CA SER A 338 -12.53 -19.86 -5.58
C SER A 338 -11.30 -18.96 -5.35
N PRO A 339 -11.42 -17.62 -5.37
CA PRO A 339 -10.27 -16.72 -5.19
C PRO A 339 -9.45 -17.00 -3.91
N ALA A 340 -10.09 -17.49 -2.84
CA ALA A 340 -9.41 -17.87 -1.60
C ALA A 340 -8.60 -19.17 -1.73
N GLU A 341 -9.05 -20.11 -2.56
CA GLU A 341 -8.38 -21.39 -2.85
C GLU A 341 -7.31 -21.26 -3.95
N ALA A 342 -7.40 -20.23 -4.81
CA ALA A 342 -6.42 -19.94 -5.84
C ALA A 342 -5.04 -19.55 -5.28
N PHE A 343 -4.98 -19.01 -4.05
CA PHE A 343 -3.72 -18.69 -3.38
C PHE A 343 -3.06 -19.87 -2.67
N PHE A 344 -3.80 -20.94 -2.38
CA PHE A 344 -3.29 -22.07 -1.60
C PHE A 344 -2.02 -22.68 -2.19
N PRO A 345 -1.91 -22.96 -3.51
CA PRO A 345 -0.69 -23.47 -4.11
C PRO A 345 0.53 -22.57 -3.85
N LEU A 346 0.36 -21.25 -3.96
CA LEU A 346 1.44 -20.27 -3.74
C LEU A 346 1.90 -20.23 -2.29
N LEU A 347 0.96 -20.30 -1.34
CA LEU A 347 1.28 -20.34 0.08
C LEU A 347 1.95 -21.68 0.45
N LEU A 348 1.46 -22.80 -0.06
CA LEU A 348 2.09 -24.10 0.16
C LEU A 348 3.49 -24.18 -0.45
N ALA A 349 3.70 -23.63 -1.66
CA ALA A 349 5.01 -23.53 -2.28
C ALA A 349 5.99 -22.70 -1.43
N THR A 350 5.51 -21.63 -0.79
CA THR A 350 6.30 -20.82 0.17
C THR A 350 6.83 -21.67 1.32
N ILE A 351 5.96 -22.47 1.93
CA ILE A 351 6.31 -23.35 3.06
C ILE A 351 7.29 -24.43 2.61
N ARG A 352 7.03 -25.09 1.47
CA ARG A 352 7.92 -26.12 0.91
C ARG A 352 9.32 -25.55 0.62
N CYS A 353 9.41 -24.34 0.08
CA CYS A 353 10.71 -23.68 -0.18
C CYS A 353 11.51 -23.42 1.10
N ALA A 354 10.87 -23.21 2.25
CA ALA A 354 11.59 -22.96 3.50
C ALA A 354 12.39 -24.18 3.98
N THR A 355 11.93 -25.39 3.62
CA THR A 355 12.52 -26.67 4.05
C THR A 355 13.08 -27.51 2.89
N ASP A 356 13.23 -26.94 1.69
CA ASP A 356 13.82 -27.65 0.55
C ASP A 356 15.35 -27.56 0.60
N ASP A 357 16.01 -28.65 0.98
CA ASP A 357 17.47 -28.70 1.13
C ASP A 357 18.26 -28.47 -0.16
N ARG A 358 17.60 -28.51 -1.32
CA ARG A 358 18.21 -28.12 -2.61
C ARG A 358 18.39 -26.60 -2.71
N LEU A 359 17.67 -25.82 -1.91
CA LEU A 359 17.76 -24.37 -1.91
C LEU A 359 18.83 -23.88 -0.91
N PRO A 360 19.69 -22.91 -1.32
CA PRO A 360 20.64 -22.28 -0.43
C PRO A 360 19.96 -21.64 0.79
N ARG A 361 20.66 -21.60 1.92
CA ARG A 361 20.14 -21.05 3.18
C ARG A 361 19.52 -19.64 3.02
N PRO A 362 20.12 -18.66 2.32
CA PRO A 362 19.52 -17.34 2.17
C PRO A 362 18.11 -17.35 1.56
N LEU A 363 17.88 -18.20 0.55
CA LEU A 363 16.57 -18.32 -0.09
C LEU A 363 15.57 -19.06 0.80
N ARG A 364 16.02 -20.07 1.56
CA ARG A 364 15.21 -20.74 2.59
C ARG A 364 14.80 -19.80 3.71
N VAL A 365 15.67 -18.89 4.14
CA VAL A 365 15.37 -17.84 5.12
C VAL A 365 14.30 -16.88 4.60
N ALA A 366 14.43 -16.42 3.37
CA ALA A 366 13.41 -15.57 2.75
C ALA A 366 12.06 -16.31 2.66
N ALA A 367 12.08 -17.62 2.33
CA ALA A 367 10.90 -18.47 2.35
C ALA A 367 10.29 -18.62 3.75
N ALA A 368 11.12 -18.87 4.76
CA ALA A 368 10.70 -19.00 6.15
C ALA A 368 10.07 -17.70 6.70
N THR A 369 10.62 -16.54 6.32
CA THR A 369 10.11 -15.22 6.72
C THR A 369 8.71 -14.98 6.17
N ALA A 370 8.48 -15.32 4.91
CA ALA A 370 7.17 -15.21 4.28
C ALA A 370 6.18 -16.30 4.72
N ALA A 371 6.68 -17.48 5.13
CA ALA A 371 5.89 -18.57 5.67
C ALA A 371 5.30 -18.24 7.05
N ALA A 372 5.96 -17.34 7.82
CA ALA A 372 5.57 -17.00 9.18
C ALA A 372 4.12 -16.50 9.27
N ASP A 373 3.67 -15.70 8.29
CA ASP A 373 2.31 -15.15 8.25
C ASP A 373 1.31 -16.02 7.48
N THR A 374 1.77 -17.13 6.88
CA THR A 374 0.96 -17.90 5.92
C THR A 374 0.75 -19.36 6.32
N ALA A 375 1.54 -19.89 7.26
CA ALA A 375 1.43 -21.25 7.76
C ALA A 375 0.04 -21.61 8.29
N GLY A 376 -0.58 -20.73 9.08
CA GLY A 376 -1.95 -20.92 9.58
C GLY A 376 -2.97 -21.05 8.46
N ARG A 377 -2.88 -20.18 7.44
CA ARG A 377 -3.77 -20.22 6.26
C ARG A 377 -3.59 -21.49 5.43
N VAL A 378 -2.36 -21.99 5.29
CA VAL A 378 -2.09 -23.27 4.60
C VAL A 378 -2.69 -24.43 5.38
N ARG A 379 -2.52 -24.47 6.71
CA ARG A 379 -3.11 -25.52 7.57
C ARG A 379 -4.63 -25.58 7.42
N GLU A 380 -5.31 -24.44 7.44
CA GLU A 380 -6.77 -24.39 7.28
C GLU A 380 -7.23 -24.77 5.89
N ALA A 381 -6.53 -24.30 4.85
CA ALA A 381 -6.85 -24.66 3.48
C ALA A 381 -6.61 -26.16 3.23
N ALA A 382 -5.56 -26.75 3.80
CA ALA A 382 -5.30 -28.18 3.75
C ALA A 382 -6.45 -29.00 4.37
N GLY A 383 -7.05 -28.52 5.48
CA GLY A 383 -8.21 -29.17 6.10
C GLY A 383 -9.50 -29.11 5.27
N ARG A 384 -9.55 -28.28 4.22
CA ARG A 384 -10.67 -28.17 3.28
C ARG A 384 -10.48 -28.98 2.00
N LEU A 385 -9.29 -29.54 1.77
CA LEU A 385 -9.02 -30.36 0.60
C LEU A 385 -9.85 -31.65 0.66
N THR A 386 -10.44 -32.01 -0.47
CA THR A 386 -11.21 -33.25 -0.61
C THR A 386 -10.32 -34.48 -0.81
N ASP A 387 -9.08 -34.28 -1.28
CA ASP A 387 -8.07 -35.32 -1.41
C ASP A 387 -7.29 -35.47 -0.09
N ALA A 388 -7.43 -36.61 0.56
CA ALA A 388 -6.79 -36.90 1.84
C ALA A 388 -5.26 -36.99 1.75
N ALA A 389 -4.71 -37.43 0.61
CA ALA A 389 -3.26 -37.51 0.43
C ALA A 389 -2.66 -36.11 0.23
N GLU A 390 -3.33 -35.25 -0.57
CA GLU A 390 -2.93 -33.84 -0.75
C GLU A 390 -3.01 -33.07 0.58
N ALA A 391 -4.07 -33.28 1.36
CA ALA A 391 -4.23 -32.69 2.69
C ALA A 391 -3.11 -33.12 3.66
N ALA A 392 -2.81 -34.43 3.72
CA ALA A 392 -1.77 -34.97 4.59
C ALA A 392 -0.38 -34.43 4.21
N ASP A 393 -0.05 -34.36 2.92
CA ASP A 393 1.23 -33.80 2.45
C ASP A 393 1.36 -32.30 2.79
N ALA A 394 0.30 -31.52 2.59
CA ALA A 394 0.30 -30.10 2.94
C ALA A 394 0.51 -29.88 4.45
N LEU A 395 -0.17 -30.65 5.30
CA LEU A 395 0.01 -30.58 6.75
C LEU A 395 1.43 -31.01 7.18
N ALA A 396 1.98 -32.07 6.57
CA ALA A 396 3.36 -32.49 6.83
C ALA A 396 4.40 -31.45 6.38
N ALA A 397 4.13 -30.67 5.33
CA ALA A 397 4.97 -29.54 4.95
C ALA A 397 4.94 -28.42 6.00
N VAL A 398 3.76 -28.10 6.54
CA VAL A 398 3.62 -27.10 7.62
C VAL A 398 4.36 -27.55 8.88
N GLU A 399 4.24 -28.82 9.29
CA GLU A 399 4.91 -29.36 10.47
C GLU A 399 6.45 -29.31 10.35
N ARG A 400 6.98 -29.67 9.17
CA ARG A 400 8.43 -29.55 8.87
C ARG A 400 8.90 -28.10 8.98
N TYR A 401 8.12 -27.16 8.45
CA TYR A 401 8.43 -25.74 8.55
C TYR A 401 8.42 -25.26 9.99
N GLU A 402 7.39 -25.57 10.78
CA GLU A 402 7.29 -25.14 12.19
C GLU A 402 8.46 -25.69 13.02
N THR A 403 8.88 -26.93 12.76
CA THR A 403 10.05 -27.53 13.42
C THR A 403 11.35 -26.79 13.08
N ALA A 404 11.51 -26.33 11.83
CA ALA A 404 12.73 -25.66 11.37
C ALA A 404 12.71 -24.12 11.51
N ARG A 405 11.55 -23.53 11.82
CA ARG A 405 11.30 -22.08 11.73
C ARG A 405 12.28 -21.27 12.55
N ASP A 406 12.42 -21.60 13.82
CA ASP A 406 13.18 -20.77 14.77
C ASP A 406 14.68 -20.80 14.41
N ASP A 407 15.21 -21.95 13.98
CA ASP A 407 16.60 -22.09 13.51
C ASP A 407 16.85 -21.35 12.19
N LEU A 408 15.88 -21.38 11.26
CA LEU A 408 15.97 -20.65 10.00
C LEU A 408 15.95 -19.14 10.23
N LEU A 409 15.08 -18.65 11.11
CA LEU A 409 14.90 -17.23 11.36
C LEU A 409 15.90 -16.66 12.37
N ALA A 410 16.65 -17.49 13.08
CA ALA A 410 17.65 -17.05 14.05
C ALA A 410 18.69 -16.10 13.42
N GLY A 411 18.79 -14.88 13.98
CA GLY A 411 19.72 -13.85 13.53
C GLY A 411 19.29 -13.16 12.23
N THR A 412 18.02 -13.26 11.87
CA THR A 412 17.42 -12.58 10.71
C THR A 412 16.36 -11.61 11.21
N GLY A 413 16.06 -10.58 10.43
CA GLY A 413 15.03 -9.61 10.75
C GLY A 413 14.50 -8.93 9.49
N PRO A 414 13.57 -7.98 9.64
CA PRO A 414 12.89 -7.40 8.49
C PRO A 414 13.75 -6.45 7.69
N ASP A 415 13.30 -6.17 6.47
CA ASP A 415 13.86 -5.11 5.64
C ASP A 415 13.61 -3.74 6.27
N LEU A 416 14.66 -3.17 6.85
CA LEU A 416 14.64 -1.86 7.50
C LEU A 416 14.60 -0.69 6.50
N THR A 417 14.80 -0.94 5.21
CA THR A 417 14.85 0.06 4.14
C THR A 417 13.57 0.16 3.34
N GLY A 418 12.67 -0.81 3.51
CA GLY A 418 11.39 -0.89 2.83
C GLY A 418 10.37 0.17 3.29
N TYR A 419 9.16 0.05 2.75
CA TYR A 419 8.03 0.91 3.13
C TYR A 419 7.74 0.80 4.63
N GLU A 420 7.67 1.95 5.32
CA GLU A 420 7.50 2.03 6.77
C GLU A 420 6.26 1.30 7.30
N GLY A 421 5.14 1.34 6.56
CA GLY A 421 3.94 0.60 6.95
C GLY A 421 4.14 -0.92 6.96
N GLY A 422 5.04 -1.45 6.13
CA GLY A 422 5.41 -2.86 6.14
C GLY A 422 6.17 -3.28 7.41
N LEU A 423 6.93 -2.37 8.03
CA LEU A 423 7.50 -2.59 9.36
C LEU A 423 6.44 -2.53 10.47
N GLY A 424 5.41 -1.68 10.31
CA GLY A 424 4.25 -1.66 11.19
C GLY A 424 3.47 -2.97 11.18
N ASP A 425 3.21 -3.52 9.99
CA ASP A 425 2.48 -4.79 9.81
C ASP A 425 3.12 -5.95 10.61
N ILE A 426 4.44 -5.93 10.82
CA ILE A 426 5.19 -6.99 11.49
C ILE A 426 5.61 -6.66 12.93
N TYR A 427 5.34 -5.44 13.40
CA TYR A 427 5.81 -4.97 14.70
C TYR A 427 5.27 -5.85 15.84
N HIS A 428 4.02 -6.33 15.72
CA HIS A 428 3.40 -7.28 16.64
C HIS A 428 4.21 -8.56 16.90
N ARG A 429 5.10 -8.98 15.98
CA ARG A 429 5.96 -10.16 16.16
C ARG A 429 6.99 -9.99 17.27
N TYR A 430 7.36 -8.74 17.57
CA TYR A 430 8.39 -8.39 18.54
C TYR A 430 7.84 -8.14 19.95
N ARG A 431 6.60 -8.57 20.23
CA ARG A 431 6.01 -8.49 21.57
C ARG A 431 6.84 -9.19 22.66
N THR A 432 7.64 -10.16 22.25
CA THR A 432 8.73 -10.73 23.06
C THR A 432 9.98 -10.80 22.21
N LEU A 433 11.13 -10.47 22.77
CA LEU A 433 12.41 -10.56 22.08
C LEU A 433 13.14 -11.84 22.50
N SER A 434 13.50 -12.68 21.53
CA SER A 434 14.44 -13.78 21.77
C SER A 434 15.87 -13.26 21.87
N PRO A 435 16.82 -14.03 22.42
CA PRO A 435 18.24 -13.66 22.38
C PRO A 435 18.79 -13.44 20.97
N ALA A 436 18.19 -14.08 19.95
CA ALA A 436 18.57 -13.88 18.56
C ALA A 436 18.07 -12.54 18.03
N ASP A 437 16.84 -12.14 18.39
CA ASP A 437 16.29 -10.82 18.03
C ASP A 437 17.13 -9.71 18.65
N VAL A 438 17.45 -9.81 19.95
CA VAL A 438 18.28 -8.81 20.63
C VAL A 438 19.65 -8.65 19.94
N ARG A 439 20.31 -9.76 19.58
CA ARG A 439 21.59 -9.70 18.85
C ARG A 439 21.42 -9.02 17.49
N TRP A 440 20.42 -9.42 16.70
CA TRP A 440 20.17 -8.84 15.38
C TRP A 440 19.88 -7.33 15.47
N LEU A 441 19.03 -6.90 16.42
CA LEU A 441 18.70 -5.49 16.64
C LEU A 441 19.95 -4.67 16.99
N ARG A 442 20.83 -5.19 17.86
CA ARG A 442 22.09 -4.53 18.24
C ARG A 442 23.07 -4.45 17.05
N ASP A 443 23.21 -5.54 16.29
CA ASP A 443 24.06 -5.56 15.10
C ASP A 443 23.62 -4.52 14.06
N ARG A 444 22.30 -4.35 13.87
CA ARG A 444 21.75 -3.31 12.99
C ARG A 444 21.96 -1.90 13.53
N LEU A 445 21.89 -1.66 14.84
CA LEU A 445 22.22 -0.34 15.41
C LEU A 445 23.70 0.03 15.24
N ALA A 446 24.59 -0.96 15.36
CA ALA A 446 26.03 -0.77 15.19
C ALA A 446 26.44 -0.55 13.72
N ASP A 447 25.64 -1.04 12.76
CA ASP A 447 25.92 -0.90 11.34
C ASP A 447 25.76 0.56 10.85
N PRO A 448 26.84 1.19 10.32
CA PRO A 448 26.80 2.55 9.79
C PRO A 448 25.85 2.73 8.60
N SER A 449 25.50 1.66 7.89
CA SER A 449 24.60 1.69 6.73
C SER A 449 23.12 1.70 7.12
N THR A 450 22.77 1.33 8.37
CA THR A 450 21.39 1.32 8.83
C THR A 450 20.82 2.73 8.83
N GLY A 451 19.79 2.98 8.03
CA GLY A 451 19.13 4.28 7.92
C GLY A 451 18.36 4.70 9.18
N VAL A 452 17.92 5.95 9.23
CA VAL A 452 17.20 6.54 10.38
C VAL A 452 15.94 5.74 10.77
N GLN A 453 15.18 5.23 9.79
CA GLN A 453 14.01 4.36 10.02
C GLN A 453 14.41 3.07 10.76
N GLY A 454 15.45 2.38 10.28
CA GLY A 454 15.96 1.17 10.90
C GLY A 454 16.47 1.42 12.32
N ILE A 455 17.18 2.53 12.54
CA ILE A 455 17.60 2.94 13.89
C ILE A 455 16.40 3.14 14.80
N ALA A 456 15.36 3.83 14.31
CA ALA A 456 14.14 4.08 15.09
C ALA A 456 13.43 2.78 15.51
N PHE A 457 13.25 1.87 14.55
CA PHE A 457 12.66 0.55 14.79
C PHE A 457 13.48 -0.26 15.80
N CYS A 458 14.79 -0.42 15.56
CA CYS A 458 15.63 -1.27 16.40
C CYS A 458 15.83 -0.70 17.81
N LEU A 459 16.08 0.61 17.92
CA LEU A 459 16.32 1.26 19.21
C LEU A 459 15.06 1.29 20.07
N GLU A 460 13.88 1.50 19.48
CA GLU A 460 12.63 1.47 20.24
C GLU A 460 12.33 0.08 20.81
N LEU A 461 12.48 -0.98 20.00
CA LEU A 461 12.29 -2.35 20.49
C LEU A 461 13.27 -2.67 21.63
N LEU A 462 14.56 -2.34 21.48
CA LEU A 462 15.51 -2.57 22.57
C LEU A 462 15.18 -1.74 23.81
N HIS A 463 14.82 -0.45 23.66
CA HIS A 463 14.55 0.43 24.80
C HIS A 463 13.28 0.04 25.55
N ALA A 464 12.18 -0.21 24.83
CA ALA A 464 10.89 -0.54 25.43
C ALA A 464 10.90 -1.89 26.15
N HIS A 465 11.67 -2.87 25.65
CA HIS A 465 11.88 -4.15 26.29
C HIS A 465 12.92 -4.13 27.44
N GLY A 466 13.57 -2.99 27.69
CA GLY A 466 14.63 -2.89 28.71
C GLY A 466 15.95 -3.58 28.34
N GLU A 467 16.14 -3.89 27.05
CA GLU A 467 17.32 -4.58 26.50
C GLU A 467 18.39 -3.59 25.99
N ALA A 468 18.04 -2.31 25.80
CA ALA A 468 18.99 -1.30 25.36
C ALA A 468 20.05 -1.01 26.43
N ALA A 469 21.32 -1.00 26.03
CA ALA A 469 22.47 -0.81 26.90
C ALA A 469 23.33 0.39 26.50
N GLU A 470 24.34 0.71 27.32
CA GLU A 470 25.31 1.78 27.05
C GLU A 470 26.04 1.58 25.70
N ALA A 471 26.33 0.34 25.33
CA ALA A 471 26.96 0.03 24.04
C ALA A 471 26.10 0.50 22.84
N ASP A 472 24.78 0.36 22.93
CA ASP A 472 23.84 0.77 21.88
C ASP A 472 23.80 2.31 21.76
N LEU A 473 23.83 3.01 22.91
CA LEU A 473 23.97 4.47 22.96
C LEU A 473 25.27 4.91 22.30
N VAL A 474 26.41 4.33 22.71
CA VAL A 474 27.76 4.66 22.21
C VAL A 474 27.86 4.43 20.70
N ALA A 475 27.27 3.36 20.16
CA ALA A 475 27.23 3.10 18.73
C ALA A 475 26.55 4.22 17.93
N LEU A 476 25.53 4.86 18.49
CA LEU A 476 24.75 5.92 17.84
C LEU A 476 25.30 7.35 18.10
N LEU A 477 26.18 7.54 19.09
CA LEU A 477 26.74 8.85 19.42
C LEU A 477 27.47 9.55 18.26
N PRO A 478 28.25 8.87 17.39
CA PRO A 478 28.87 9.52 16.23
C PRO A 478 27.85 10.09 15.23
N ARG A 479 26.63 9.55 15.22
CA ARG A 479 25.59 9.78 14.21
C ARG A 479 24.54 10.80 14.65
N TRP A 480 24.29 10.93 15.96
CA TRP A 480 23.12 11.68 16.45
C TRP A 480 23.04 13.12 15.93
N LYS A 481 24.14 13.89 15.96
CA LYS A 481 24.14 15.30 15.50
C LYS A 481 23.95 15.46 14.00
N LYS A 482 24.40 14.50 13.19
CA LYS A 482 24.42 14.62 11.71
C LYS A 482 23.20 14.00 11.05
N GLU A 483 22.66 12.95 11.66
CA GLU A 483 21.60 12.12 11.07
C GLU A 483 20.30 12.25 11.86
N LEU A 484 20.35 12.03 13.17
CA LEU A 484 19.15 11.95 14.01
C LEU A 484 18.54 13.32 14.36
N THR A 485 19.26 14.43 14.12
CA THR A 485 18.73 15.81 14.26
C THR A 485 18.00 16.30 13.01
N LYS A 486 17.95 15.50 11.94
CA LYS A 486 17.16 15.82 10.74
C LYS A 486 15.70 15.45 11.00
N GLN A 487 14.79 16.14 10.32
CA GLN A 487 13.37 15.83 10.41
C GLN A 487 13.11 14.43 9.85
N TYR A 488 12.68 13.52 10.71
CA TYR A 488 12.02 12.28 10.34
C TYR A 488 10.53 12.60 10.17
N ARG A 489 10.01 12.53 8.94
CA ARG A 489 8.68 13.08 8.59
C ARG A 489 7.53 12.32 9.25
N THR A 490 7.72 11.07 9.63
CA THR A 490 6.73 10.31 10.37
C THR A 490 6.92 10.61 11.85
N THR A 491 6.06 11.50 12.35
CA THR A 491 6.24 12.09 13.68
C THR A 491 6.23 11.01 14.75
N TYR A 492 5.41 9.95 14.59
CA TYR A 492 5.48 8.64 15.27
C TYR A 492 4.74 7.56 14.46
N THR A 493 5.36 6.41 14.22
CA THR A 493 4.69 5.16 13.75
C THR A 493 4.40 4.27 14.97
N GLU A 494 4.32 2.94 14.87
CA GLU A 494 4.22 2.09 16.07
C GLU A 494 5.44 2.28 17.02
N TRP A 495 6.48 3.04 16.64
CA TRP A 495 7.65 3.43 17.43
C TRP A 495 7.93 4.94 17.47
N ARG A 496 8.82 5.37 18.39
CA ARG A 496 9.22 6.76 18.59
C ARG A 496 10.26 7.27 17.59
N HIS A 497 10.33 8.59 17.45
CA HIS A 497 11.46 9.25 16.79
C HIS A 497 12.80 8.80 17.43
N PRO A 498 13.82 8.39 16.66
CA PRO A 498 15.02 7.74 17.19
C PRO A 498 15.82 8.63 18.14
N LEU A 499 15.88 9.94 17.87
CA LEU A 499 16.54 10.88 18.79
C LEU A 499 15.82 11.01 20.14
N VAL A 500 14.49 10.85 20.18
CA VAL A 500 13.73 10.86 21.43
C VAL A 500 14.11 9.62 22.24
N THR A 501 14.04 8.43 21.63
CA THR A 501 14.41 7.16 22.29
C THR A 501 15.87 7.16 22.75
N LEU A 502 16.79 7.66 21.93
CA LEU A 502 18.21 7.79 22.29
C LEU A 502 18.42 8.75 23.48
N THR A 503 17.68 9.86 23.52
CA THR A 503 17.73 10.81 24.64
C THR A 503 17.14 10.19 25.91
N CYS A 504 16.07 9.40 25.79
CA CYS A 504 15.51 8.66 26.92
C CYS A 504 16.52 7.64 27.48
N LEU A 505 17.12 6.84 26.62
CA LEU A 505 18.15 5.87 26.99
C LEU A 505 19.35 6.54 27.69
N ALA A 506 19.86 7.64 27.12
CA ALA A 506 20.97 8.37 27.72
C ALA A 506 20.65 8.90 29.13
N GLN A 507 19.40 9.35 29.35
CA GLN A 507 18.93 9.78 30.67
C GLN A 507 18.78 8.59 31.63
N ASP A 508 18.13 7.50 31.20
CA ASP A 508 17.93 6.30 32.02
C ASP A 508 19.26 5.68 32.48
N LEU A 509 20.29 5.73 31.63
CA LEU A 509 21.65 5.26 31.95
C LEU A 509 22.50 6.27 32.74
N GLY A 510 22.03 7.51 32.94
CA GLY A 510 22.83 8.58 33.55
C GLY A 510 24.08 8.96 32.75
N HIS A 511 24.07 8.75 31.43
CA HIS A 511 25.24 8.94 30.57
C HIS A 511 25.48 10.44 30.27
N PRO A 512 26.73 10.95 30.27
CA PRO A 512 27.03 12.38 30.07
C PRO A 512 26.49 13.00 28.77
N ALA A 513 26.31 12.17 27.72
CA ALA A 513 25.73 12.63 26.46
C ALA A 513 24.29 13.16 26.59
N ALA A 514 23.55 12.76 27.64
CA ALA A 514 22.19 13.24 27.89
C ALA A 514 22.13 14.77 28.01
N GLU A 515 23.12 15.38 28.69
CA GLU A 515 23.20 16.84 28.85
C GLU A 515 23.28 17.55 27.50
N ALA A 516 24.16 17.06 26.60
CA ALA A 516 24.33 17.63 25.27
C ALA A 516 23.07 17.46 24.40
N MET A 517 22.35 16.34 24.53
CA MET A 517 21.11 16.09 23.80
C MET A 517 19.98 16.99 24.33
N LEU A 518 19.81 17.11 25.64
CA LEU A 518 18.83 18.00 26.27
C LEU A 518 19.10 19.47 25.93
N ALA A 519 20.36 19.90 25.96
CA ALA A 519 20.76 21.24 25.51
C ALA A 519 20.46 21.47 24.02
N TRP A 520 20.52 20.41 23.20
CA TRP A 520 20.06 20.49 21.82
C TRP A 520 18.54 20.62 21.76
N TRP A 521 17.77 19.83 22.51
CA TRP A 521 16.30 19.88 22.59
C TRP A 521 15.77 21.25 23.03
N ALA A 522 16.44 21.93 23.96
CA ALA A 522 16.07 23.26 24.45
C ALA A 522 16.17 24.38 23.37
N LYS A 523 16.91 24.16 22.28
CA LYS A 523 17.03 25.18 21.21
C LYS A 523 15.71 25.31 20.43
N PRO A 524 15.27 26.53 20.07
CA PRO A 524 13.99 26.76 19.40
C PRO A 524 13.96 26.29 17.94
N LYS A 525 15.11 25.95 17.35
CA LYS A 525 15.22 25.43 15.98
C LYS A 525 15.94 24.08 15.97
N PRO A 526 15.62 23.22 15.00
CA PRO A 526 14.53 23.33 14.01
C PRO A 526 13.12 23.17 14.61
N LEU A 527 12.11 23.78 13.96
CA LEU A 527 10.72 23.85 14.44
C LEU A 527 10.06 22.48 14.63
N TRP A 528 10.49 21.46 13.88
CA TRP A 528 9.91 20.11 13.99
C TRP A 528 10.06 19.51 15.40
N LYS A 529 11.00 20.01 16.22
CA LYS A 529 11.27 19.51 17.56
C LYS A 529 10.20 19.85 18.58
N GLU A 530 9.52 20.98 18.38
CA GLU A 530 8.54 21.51 19.32
C GLU A 530 7.47 20.48 19.72
N PRO A 531 6.80 19.78 18.78
CA PRO A 531 5.80 18.75 19.12
C PRO A 531 6.38 17.44 19.68
N VAL A 532 7.69 17.29 19.83
CA VAL A 532 8.30 15.99 20.20
C VAL A 532 9.29 16.07 21.36
N ARG A 533 9.74 17.28 21.73
CA ARG A 533 10.74 17.48 22.81
C ARG A 533 10.26 16.91 24.14
N LEU A 534 8.97 17.04 24.44
CA LEU A 534 8.40 16.66 25.72
C LEU A 534 8.34 15.13 25.87
N LEU A 535 8.43 14.39 24.77
CA LEU A 535 8.48 12.93 24.82
C LEU A 535 9.79 12.41 25.43
N THR A 536 10.84 13.24 25.48
CA THR A 536 12.11 12.86 26.12
C THR A 536 11.98 12.77 27.65
N HIS A 537 10.90 13.29 28.24
CA HIS A 537 10.65 13.22 29.67
C HIS A 537 10.43 11.79 30.18
N LEU A 538 10.14 10.84 29.28
CA LEU A 538 10.02 9.43 29.67
C LEU A 538 11.34 8.87 30.22
N GLY A 539 12.50 9.35 29.76
CA GLY A 539 13.80 8.93 30.29
C GLY A 539 14.12 9.61 31.62
N ALA A 540 14.58 8.82 32.61
CA ALA A 540 14.79 9.23 33.99
C ALA A 540 13.62 10.09 34.52
N PRO A 541 12.43 9.50 34.69
CA PRO A 541 11.22 10.24 35.04
C PRO A 541 11.36 10.89 36.43
N THR A 542 10.80 12.09 36.59
CA THR A 542 10.74 12.82 37.87
C THR A 542 9.38 13.50 38.03
N GLU A 543 9.02 13.89 39.25
CA GLU A 543 7.77 14.61 39.52
C GLU A 543 7.70 15.95 38.77
N GLU A 544 8.83 16.66 38.61
CA GLU A 544 8.89 17.92 37.87
C GLU A 544 8.58 17.70 36.37
N LYS A 545 9.14 16.65 35.78
CA LYS A 545 8.85 16.28 34.37
C LYS A 545 7.38 15.85 34.20
N ALA A 546 6.83 15.14 35.17
CA ALA A 546 5.42 14.76 35.18
C ALA A 546 4.52 16.00 35.22
N ALA A 547 4.88 16.98 36.04
CA ALA A 547 4.16 18.25 36.16
C ALA A 547 4.25 19.10 34.89
N GLU A 548 5.44 19.31 34.30
CA GLU A 548 5.61 20.05 33.03
C GLU A 548 4.76 19.42 31.91
N LEU A 549 4.80 18.09 31.80
CA LEU A 549 4.04 17.38 30.79
C LEU A 549 2.53 17.45 31.06
N TRP A 550 2.09 17.41 32.32
CA TRP A 550 0.69 17.59 32.68
C TRP A 550 0.18 19.00 32.34
N GLU A 551 0.95 20.04 32.65
CA GLU A 551 0.63 21.43 32.27
C GLU A 551 0.44 21.56 30.76
N PHE A 552 1.27 20.90 29.97
CA PHE A 552 1.11 20.84 28.52
C PHE A 552 -0.15 20.07 28.09
N VAL A 553 -0.46 18.94 28.74
CA VAL A 553 -1.69 18.17 28.48
C VAL A 553 -2.93 19.03 28.72
N VAL A 554 -3.04 19.69 29.87
CA VAL A 554 -4.22 20.51 30.21
C VAL A 554 -4.32 21.80 29.39
N SER A 555 -3.24 22.24 28.73
CA SER A 555 -3.29 23.37 27.78
C SER A 555 -4.14 23.10 26.53
N GLY A 556 -4.48 21.83 26.27
CA GLY A 556 -5.23 21.39 25.08
C GLY A 556 -4.39 21.28 23.80
N GLY A 557 -3.12 21.71 23.83
CA GLY A 557 -2.17 21.61 22.71
C GLY A 557 -1.53 20.23 22.51
N HIS A 558 -1.84 19.25 23.37
CA HIS A 558 -1.25 17.92 23.33
C HIS A 558 -1.75 17.08 22.14
N ASP A 559 -1.18 15.89 21.98
CA ASP A 559 -1.67 14.82 21.09
C ASP A 559 -1.60 13.46 21.81
N THR A 560 -1.85 12.36 21.08
CA THR A 560 -1.75 10.99 21.63
C THR A 560 -0.38 10.71 22.23
N GLY A 561 0.72 11.12 21.58
CA GLY A 561 2.08 10.82 22.02
C GLY A 561 2.44 11.51 23.35
N HIS A 562 2.00 12.75 23.54
CA HIS A 562 2.21 13.48 24.78
C HIS A 562 1.44 12.87 25.95
N LEU A 563 0.15 12.60 25.77
CA LEU A 563 -0.66 11.99 26.83
C LEU A 563 -0.17 10.57 27.16
N MET A 564 0.21 9.80 26.14
CA MET A 564 0.82 8.48 26.31
C MET A 564 2.15 8.55 27.07
N THR A 565 3.01 9.52 26.75
CA THR A 565 4.25 9.73 27.51
C THR A 565 3.95 10.05 28.96
N TRP A 566 2.94 10.88 29.24
CA TRP A 566 2.56 11.21 30.61
C TRP A 566 2.09 9.98 31.38
N VAL A 567 1.22 9.17 30.76
CA VAL A 567 0.72 7.92 31.34
C VAL A 567 1.87 6.95 31.65
N LEU A 568 2.78 6.72 30.69
CA LEU A 568 3.93 5.83 30.86
C LEU A 568 4.91 6.37 31.92
N LEU A 569 5.15 7.68 31.93
CA LEU A 569 6.01 8.36 32.90
C LEU A 569 5.46 8.20 34.32
N ARG A 570 4.16 8.49 34.52
CA ARG A 570 3.49 8.39 35.81
C ARG A 570 3.43 6.94 36.30
N ALA A 571 3.16 5.99 35.41
CA ALA A 571 3.18 4.56 35.70
C ALA A 571 4.56 4.10 36.23
N ARG A 572 5.66 4.57 35.62
CA ARG A 572 7.02 4.30 36.09
C ARG A 572 7.29 4.89 37.48
N LEU A 573 6.86 6.13 37.73
CA LEU A 573 7.04 6.78 39.03
C LEU A 573 6.23 6.11 40.15
N ASP A 574 5.00 5.68 39.83
CA ASP A 574 4.09 5.05 40.80
C ASP A 574 4.36 3.55 40.98
N GLY A 575 5.16 2.93 40.11
CA GLY A 575 5.36 1.48 40.10
C GLY A 575 4.08 0.72 39.77
N THR A 576 3.24 1.25 38.87
CA THR A 576 1.94 0.67 38.49
C THR A 576 1.86 0.35 37.01
N HIS A 577 0.87 -0.45 36.62
CA HIS A 577 0.61 -0.72 35.20
C HIS A 577 0.03 0.54 34.51
N PRO A 578 0.48 0.91 33.29
CA PRO A 578 0.01 2.10 32.59
C PRO A 578 -1.51 2.20 32.40
N LEU A 579 -2.20 1.07 32.23
CA LEU A 579 -3.66 1.04 32.11
C LEU A 579 -4.37 1.63 33.35
N HIS A 580 -3.84 1.40 34.55
CA HIS A 580 -4.40 1.94 35.80
C HIS A 580 -4.18 3.45 35.96
N VAL A 581 -3.18 4.00 35.27
CA VAL A 581 -3.00 5.45 35.17
C VAL A 581 -3.95 6.02 34.12
N ALA A 582 -4.03 5.38 32.95
CA ALA A 582 -4.87 5.84 31.85
C ALA A 582 -6.36 5.82 32.20
N GLU A 583 -6.88 4.78 32.87
CA GLU A 583 -8.32 4.71 33.17
C GLU A 583 -8.79 5.80 34.14
N LYS A 584 -7.90 6.31 34.99
CA LYS A 584 -8.22 7.42 35.92
C LYS A 584 -8.46 8.74 35.19
N LEU A 585 -8.07 8.83 33.92
CA LEU A 585 -8.29 10.01 33.07
C LEU A 585 -9.65 9.97 32.35
N ILE A 586 -10.43 8.90 32.52
CA ILE A 586 -11.79 8.82 31.97
C ILE A 586 -12.62 9.92 32.63
N ASP A 587 -13.31 10.70 31.80
CA ASP A 587 -14.11 11.87 32.19
C ASP A 587 -13.32 13.03 32.84
N GLU A 588 -11.98 12.98 32.83
CA GLU A 588 -11.13 14.06 33.34
C GLU A 588 -11.27 15.32 32.47
N PRO A 589 -11.59 16.50 33.05
CA PRO A 589 -11.72 17.74 32.30
C PRO A 589 -10.46 18.10 31.51
N GLY A 590 -10.63 18.48 30.25
CA GLY A 590 -9.52 18.87 29.36
C GLY A 590 -8.86 17.69 28.62
N ILE A 591 -9.18 16.44 28.99
CA ILE A 591 -8.76 15.26 28.24
C ILE A 591 -9.78 14.94 27.14
N ARG A 592 -9.29 14.86 25.89
CA ARG A 592 -10.14 14.51 24.75
C ARG A 592 -10.39 13.01 24.75
N ALA A 593 -11.65 12.59 24.84
CA ALA A 593 -12.03 11.17 24.85
C ALA A 593 -11.41 10.37 23.70
N TYR A 594 -11.43 10.92 22.47
CA TYR A 594 -10.84 10.23 21.31
C TYR A 594 -9.33 10.01 21.44
N VAL A 595 -8.59 10.86 22.17
CA VAL A 595 -7.15 10.70 22.42
C VAL A 595 -6.94 9.66 23.50
N LEU A 596 -7.69 9.75 24.60
CA LEU A 596 -7.61 8.81 25.71
C LEU A 596 -7.89 7.37 25.27
N HIS A 597 -8.87 7.16 24.39
CA HIS A 597 -9.15 5.83 23.83
C HIS A 597 -7.90 5.23 23.15
N ARG A 598 -7.14 6.04 22.40
CA ARG A 598 -5.91 5.58 21.74
C ARG A 598 -4.81 5.29 22.75
N VAL A 599 -4.69 6.12 23.78
CA VAL A 599 -3.70 5.92 24.84
C VAL A 599 -3.98 4.64 25.62
N LEU A 600 -5.23 4.40 26.04
CA LEU A 600 -5.64 3.18 26.75
C LEU A 600 -5.23 1.92 25.99
N ILE A 601 -5.55 1.83 24.70
CA ILE A 601 -5.15 0.66 23.90
C ILE A 601 -3.63 0.66 23.65
N GLY A 602 -3.04 1.81 23.32
CA GLY A 602 -1.62 1.91 22.95
C GLY A 602 -0.65 1.54 24.08
N VAL A 603 -1.05 1.73 25.34
CA VAL A 603 -0.24 1.38 26.53
C VAL A 603 -0.59 0.03 27.16
N ALA A 604 -1.52 -0.72 26.56
CA ALA A 604 -1.93 -2.03 27.08
C ALA A 604 -0.75 -3.00 27.21
N ASP A 605 0.21 -2.89 26.28
CA ASP A 605 1.50 -3.55 26.35
C ASP A 605 2.63 -2.53 26.60
N PRO A 606 3.13 -2.41 27.84
CA PRO A 606 4.18 -1.46 28.18
C PRO A 606 5.55 -1.82 27.61
N ALA A 607 5.81 -3.10 27.29
CA ALA A 607 7.09 -3.53 26.72
C ALA A 607 7.17 -3.20 25.21
N GLN A 608 6.01 -2.97 24.59
CA GLN A 608 5.92 -2.55 23.21
C GLN A 608 4.78 -1.52 23.02
N PRO A 609 4.93 -0.27 23.50
CA PRO A 609 3.87 0.72 23.40
C PRO A 609 3.62 1.14 21.93
N LEU A 610 2.36 1.36 21.54
CA LEU A 610 2.01 1.83 20.19
C LEU A 610 1.92 3.35 20.11
N TRP A 611 2.97 3.97 19.59
CA TRP A 611 3.09 5.44 19.53
C TRP A 611 2.28 6.11 18.41
N HIS A 612 1.60 5.33 17.57
CA HIS A 612 1.05 5.79 16.30
C HIS A 612 -0.11 6.78 16.48
N TYR A 613 -0.01 7.97 15.88
CA TYR A 613 -1.02 9.03 16.03
C TYR A 613 -2.36 8.69 15.35
N ALA A 614 -2.34 7.97 14.22
CA ALA A 614 -3.49 7.55 13.43
C ALA A 614 -3.59 6.03 13.32
N ILE A 615 -4.12 5.37 14.35
CA ILE A 615 -4.27 3.90 14.42
C ILE A 615 -4.64 3.30 13.07
N ASP A 616 -3.84 2.35 12.58
CA ASP A 616 -4.21 1.56 11.43
C ASP A 616 -5.32 0.58 11.87
N PRO A 617 -6.56 0.73 11.39
CA PRO A 617 -7.66 -0.12 11.79
C PRO A 617 -7.54 -1.56 11.25
N ARG A 618 -6.47 -1.86 10.51
CA ARG A 618 -6.08 -3.18 9.99
C ARG A 618 -4.98 -3.86 10.82
N SER A 619 -4.42 -3.19 11.83
CA SER A 619 -3.25 -3.67 12.58
C SER A 619 -3.61 -4.76 13.58
N HIS A 620 -2.87 -5.88 13.55
CA HIS A 620 -2.94 -6.93 14.58
C HIS A 620 -2.59 -6.39 15.96
N SER A 621 -1.57 -5.53 16.03
CA SER A 621 -1.14 -4.88 17.28
C SER A 621 -2.31 -4.16 17.95
N TRP A 622 -3.15 -3.50 17.16
CA TRP A 622 -4.32 -2.77 17.64
C TRP A 622 -5.43 -3.71 18.10
N TRP A 623 -5.75 -4.74 17.31
CA TRP A 623 -6.76 -5.75 17.65
C TRP A 623 -6.46 -6.43 18.99
N HIS A 624 -5.26 -6.96 19.17
CA HIS A 624 -4.91 -7.69 20.38
C HIS A 624 -4.95 -6.81 21.63
N ARG A 625 -4.45 -5.56 21.54
CA ARG A 625 -4.49 -4.61 22.66
C ARG A 625 -5.92 -4.19 22.99
N ALA A 626 -6.80 -4.08 22.01
CA ALA A 626 -8.22 -3.84 22.26
C ALA A 626 -8.88 -5.00 23.03
N GLN A 627 -8.52 -6.25 22.71
CA GLN A 627 -8.96 -7.42 23.46
C GLN A 627 -8.41 -7.41 24.90
N GLU A 628 -7.12 -7.10 25.08
CA GLU A 628 -6.48 -7.00 26.40
C GLU A 628 -7.19 -6.00 27.30
N VAL A 629 -7.48 -4.80 26.80
CA VAL A 629 -8.20 -3.77 27.57
C VAL A 629 -9.63 -4.21 27.89
N ALA A 630 -10.31 -4.90 26.95
CA ALA A 630 -11.66 -5.39 27.18
C ALA A 630 -11.73 -6.54 28.21
N ASP A 631 -10.68 -7.37 28.25
CA ASP A 631 -10.60 -8.58 29.08
C ASP A 631 -9.91 -8.37 30.43
N ASP A 632 -9.23 -7.24 30.65
CA ASP A 632 -8.58 -6.97 31.92
C ASP A 632 -9.61 -6.64 33.02
N GLU A 633 -9.94 -7.66 33.82
CA GLU A 633 -10.88 -7.58 34.94
C GLU A 633 -10.48 -6.59 36.04
N ARG A 634 -9.22 -6.13 36.05
CA ARG A 634 -8.73 -5.14 37.01
C ARG A 634 -9.11 -3.71 36.62
N LEU A 635 -9.58 -3.50 35.39
CA LEU A 635 -10.01 -2.19 34.90
C LEU A 635 -11.49 -1.92 35.17
N SER A 636 -11.83 -0.65 35.28
CA SER A 636 -13.22 -0.18 35.35
C SER A 636 -14.06 -0.62 34.14
N ALA A 637 -15.39 -0.70 34.34
CA ALA A 637 -16.34 -1.02 33.26
C ALA A 637 -16.23 -0.03 32.09
N ALA A 638 -15.99 1.26 32.37
CA ALA A 638 -15.80 2.28 31.34
C ALA A 638 -14.56 2.02 30.47
N ALA A 639 -13.41 1.68 31.08
CA ALA A 639 -12.20 1.33 30.35
C ALA A 639 -12.39 0.07 29.50
N ARG A 640 -12.99 -0.99 30.07
CA ARG A 640 -13.30 -2.23 29.33
C ARG A 640 -14.27 -1.98 28.16
N ALA A 641 -15.24 -1.09 28.31
CA ALA A 641 -16.16 -0.68 27.25
C ALA A 641 -15.43 0.03 26.09
N ILE A 642 -14.41 0.83 26.37
CA ILE A 642 -13.54 1.43 25.34
C ILE A 642 -12.80 0.34 24.56
N GLY A 643 -12.22 -0.65 25.26
CA GLY A 643 -11.58 -1.82 24.62
C GLY A 643 -12.53 -2.57 23.71
N LEU A 644 -13.73 -2.90 24.21
CA LEU A 644 -14.74 -3.63 23.45
C LEU A 644 -15.24 -2.83 22.24
N LYS A 645 -15.41 -1.51 22.38
CA LYS A 645 -15.75 -0.63 21.26
C LYS A 645 -14.66 -0.64 20.19
N ALA A 646 -13.39 -0.49 20.58
CA ALA A 646 -12.26 -0.52 19.65
C ALA A 646 -12.16 -1.85 18.90
N ALA A 647 -12.41 -2.97 19.58
CA ALA A 647 -12.47 -4.29 18.96
C ALA A 647 -13.63 -4.40 17.95
N ARG A 648 -14.85 -3.94 18.30
CA ARG A 648 -16.02 -3.93 17.39
C ARG A 648 -15.83 -3.07 16.14
N GLU A 649 -14.98 -2.04 16.22
CA GLU A 649 -14.68 -1.14 15.09
C GLU A 649 -13.51 -1.63 14.22
N HIS A 650 -12.78 -2.67 14.66
CA HIS A 650 -11.62 -3.20 13.96
C HIS A 650 -11.97 -3.91 12.64
N TYR A 651 -11.06 -3.88 11.66
CA TYR A 651 -11.31 -4.44 10.33
C TYR A 651 -11.49 -5.95 10.32
N VAL A 652 -11.02 -6.69 11.33
CA VAL A 652 -11.33 -8.13 11.47
C VAL A 652 -12.83 -8.43 11.40
N THR A 653 -13.67 -7.47 11.83
CA THR A 653 -15.13 -7.62 11.83
C THR A 653 -15.79 -7.17 10.52
N ARG A 654 -15.36 -6.02 9.99
CA ARG A 654 -16.02 -5.36 8.84
C ARG A 654 -15.43 -5.75 7.50
N TYR A 655 -14.10 -5.90 7.44
CA TYR A 655 -13.30 -6.12 6.24
C TYR A 655 -12.10 -7.04 6.54
N PRO A 656 -12.34 -8.31 6.97
CA PRO A 656 -11.27 -9.20 7.44
C PRO A 656 -10.18 -9.46 6.39
N ASP A 657 -10.53 -9.37 5.10
CA ASP A 657 -9.62 -9.50 3.95
C ASP A 657 -8.59 -8.37 3.84
N GLN A 658 -8.84 -7.24 4.52
CA GLN A 658 -7.99 -6.07 4.51
C GLN A 658 -7.06 -5.97 5.73
N VAL A 659 -7.18 -6.88 6.71
CA VAL A 659 -6.25 -6.98 7.84
C VAL A 659 -4.84 -7.33 7.31
N ARG A 660 -3.80 -6.73 7.91
CA ARG A 660 -2.40 -6.90 7.47
C ARG A 660 -1.51 -7.33 8.64
N PRO A 661 -0.85 -8.51 8.57
CA PRO A 661 -1.03 -9.58 7.57
C PRO A 661 -2.44 -10.15 7.52
N ALA A 662 -2.81 -10.85 6.44
CA ALA A 662 -4.17 -11.40 6.31
C ALA A 662 -4.42 -12.53 7.31
N LEU A 663 -5.53 -12.45 8.04
CA LEU A 663 -5.96 -13.48 8.99
C LEU A 663 -6.43 -14.75 8.29
N ALA A 664 -6.24 -15.87 8.97
CA ALA A 664 -6.85 -17.14 8.65
C ALA A 664 -8.35 -17.14 9.02
N GLU A 665 -9.16 -17.99 8.39
CA GLU A 665 -10.62 -18.03 8.61
C GLU A 665 -10.97 -18.43 10.04
N GLY A 666 -10.20 -19.34 10.65
CA GLY A 666 -10.34 -19.74 12.03
C GLY A 666 -10.03 -18.60 13.00
N GLU A 667 -9.07 -17.74 12.68
CA GLU A 667 -8.76 -16.55 13.48
C GLU A 667 -9.91 -15.53 13.41
N VAL A 668 -10.49 -15.32 12.22
CA VAL A 668 -11.68 -14.47 12.04
C VAL A 668 -12.87 -15.03 12.83
N LYS A 669 -13.12 -16.34 12.75
CA LYS A 669 -14.17 -17.00 13.55
C LYS A 669 -13.93 -16.87 15.04
N THR A 670 -12.69 -17.02 15.49
CA THR A 670 -12.31 -16.84 16.90
C THR A 670 -12.55 -15.40 17.34
N ALA A 671 -12.21 -14.41 16.51
CA ALA A 671 -12.49 -13.01 16.78
C ALA A 671 -14.00 -12.71 16.88
N HIS A 672 -14.80 -13.27 15.97
CA HIS A 672 -16.26 -13.14 16.03
C HIS A 672 -16.85 -13.82 17.26
N ALA A 673 -16.46 -15.07 17.56
CA ALA A 673 -16.91 -15.77 18.75
C ALA A 673 -16.52 -15.04 20.05
N TRP A 674 -15.31 -14.45 20.09
CA TRP A 674 -14.86 -13.63 21.21
C TRP A 674 -15.75 -12.39 21.40
N LEU A 675 -16.17 -11.74 20.31
CA LEU A 675 -17.09 -10.60 20.33
C LEU A 675 -18.51 -11.01 20.73
N GLU A 676 -19.01 -12.12 20.20
CA GLU A 676 -20.34 -12.67 20.52
C GLU A 676 -20.45 -13.01 22.01
N ALA A 677 -19.45 -13.70 22.58
CA ALA A 677 -19.40 -14.00 24.02
C ALA A 677 -19.40 -12.74 24.91
N ARG A 678 -19.13 -11.57 24.35
CA ARG A 678 -19.12 -10.26 25.03
C ARG A 678 -20.25 -9.34 24.56
N ALA A 679 -21.08 -9.75 23.61
CA ALA A 679 -22.28 -9.04 23.22
C ALA A 679 -23.31 -9.07 24.36
N ASP A 680 -23.40 -10.19 25.07
CA ASP A 680 -24.31 -10.40 26.20
C ASP A 680 -23.91 -9.61 27.46
N ARG A 681 -22.63 -9.26 27.61
CA ARG A 681 -22.16 -8.42 28.74
C ARG A 681 -22.70 -6.99 28.68
N THR A 682 -23.06 -6.49 27.50
CA THR A 682 -23.66 -5.14 27.34
C THR A 682 -25.18 -5.09 27.58
N ALA A 683 -25.84 -6.23 27.80
CA ALA A 683 -27.28 -6.28 28.11
C ALA A 683 -27.57 -6.61 29.59
N ALA A 684 -26.55 -6.97 30.37
CA ALA A 684 -26.66 -7.40 31.77
C ALA A 684 -25.94 -6.50 32.79
N ASP A 685 -25.27 -5.44 32.32
CA ASP A 685 -24.76 -4.30 33.11
C ASP A 685 -25.55 -3.03 32.73
#